data_AF-A0A8T5SKG9-F1
#
_entry.id   AF-A0A8T5SKG9-F1
#
_cell.length_a   1.000
_cell.length_b   1.000
_cell.length_c   1.000
_cell.angle_alpha   90.00
_cell.angle_beta   90.00
_cell.angle_gamma   90.00
#
_symmetry.space_group_name_H-M   'P 1'
#
loop_
_entity.id
_entity.type
_entity.pdbx_description
1 polymer ?
#
loop_
_entity_poly.entity_id
_entity_poly.type
_entity_poly.pdbx_seq_one_letter_code
_entity_poly.pdbx_strand_id
1 'polypeptide(L)'
;MTEISKSTIEKTQVKFRQPMKTPIKEQDPYFRIKNFIEVSLGYNEEEAIQEATRCLNCKKPICVKGCPVDIDIPGFINAIINRDFKKGIGIIKKTNILPSICGRVCPQEKQCEEKCILGRRKGFEPVAIGKLERFLADWERENGISIPEIALLTGRKVAIIGSGPAGLTCACDLARHGHEITIFESFHKAGGVLIYGIPEFRLPKNIINDEINLLKKMGIIIKVNTVIGVLLSTDDLFEMGYDAIFIATGAGLPRNINVKGTNLSGVYFANEFLTRVNLMEAYKFPDESDTPINLGKKVATIGAGNVAIDCARTALRLGAEKSYIVYRRSIIEAPARQEEIHHAKEEGVIFKFLLSPLEIIGDEKGNVTGIKCQKHKLGKPDKSGRCKPKPIDGACFDIDVDTIIIAIGQHPNPLIPRFTKGLEIHSWGGIIVNEETGETSISGIFAGGDIVKGSATVISAMGDGRRAAKAINNYLLKKKSKFIFSKLISRENLPLLIDSMLNDLILIAPINKNNVISFAEITSSQEVYFGNTLPMIPLKKLFHPAKQELFTFNRKLGVDEICIKHQNFDILIKNVVFGVRPCDITGNNIIDEIFSENFKDEFYNKLREKTLIIGIKCLKPCYGNCFCESMSSNDPKSGYDLMLTEIREDEYIIVPNSDGGKRILRLYPELFAELTSDDFEQYVRTLELKKNNFKKEILVEGLPSELEDKYESDIWNKFTKNCIFCGSCTFVCPTCYCFNVKDNISIDLISGVRLREWDSCYYPEFAKVAGGHDYRPEKKHRFRYRYIHKYIGIPRRYNIEGCVGCGRCITYCPAKIDVKQVLKAVRGES
;
A
#
# COMPACT_ATOMS: atom_id res chain seq x y z
N MET A 1 38.65 51.30 26.06
CA MET A 1 37.26 51.63 26.38
C MET A 1 36.35 50.94 25.38
N THR A 2 35.81 49.80 25.83
CA THR A 2 34.56 49.14 25.41
C THR A 2 34.22 49.05 23.91
N GLU A 3 34.50 47.87 23.36
CA GLU A 3 33.71 47.24 22.31
C GLU A 3 32.24 47.18 22.73
N ILE A 4 31.39 47.96 22.07
CA ILE A 4 29.95 47.75 22.13
C ILE A 4 29.62 46.67 21.09
N SER A 5 29.26 45.51 21.62
CA SER A 5 28.83 44.32 20.92
C SER A 5 27.78 44.60 19.83
N LYS A 6 28.00 44.05 18.64
CA LYS A 6 27.04 43.88 17.51
C LYS A 6 25.75 43.10 17.89
N SER A 7 25.53 42.76 19.15
CA SER A 7 24.39 41.97 19.63
C SER A 7 23.12 42.77 19.95
N THR A 8 23.08 44.08 19.68
CA THR A 8 21.96 44.94 20.12
C THR A 8 21.17 45.61 18.98
N ILE A 9 21.39 45.26 17.71
CA ILE A 9 20.61 45.83 16.57
C ILE A 9 19.59 44.84 15.98
N GLU A 10 19.56 43.56 16.40
CA GLU A 10 18.60 42.57 15.88
C GLU A 10 17.23 42.51 16.58
N LYS A 11 16.96 43.40 17.53
CA LYS A 11 15.64 43.50 18.18
C LYS A 11 15.00 44.82 17.80
N THR A 12 14.18 44.76 16.76
CA THR A 12 12.91 45.49 16.51
C THR A 12 12.75 45.86 15.02
N GLN A 13 12.87 44.89 14.10
CA GLN A 13 12.15 45.01 12.83
C GLN A 13 10.74 44.44 13.05
N VAL A 14 9.76 45.32 13.16
CA VAL A 14 8.37 44.94 12.94
C VAL A 14 8.28 44.47 11.49
N LYS A 15 8.43 43.15 11.25
CA LYS A 15 8.18 42.56 9.93
C LYS A 15 6.77 42.96 9.53
N PHE A 16 6.65 43.87 8.57
CA PHE A 16 5.37 44.29 8.01
C PHE A 16 4.71 43.04 7.43
N ARG A 17 3.58 42.64 8.02
CA ARG A 17 2.82 41.46 7.59
C ARG A 17 1.59 41.94 6.85
N GLN A 18 1.37 41.39 5.67
CA GLN A 18 0.18 41.71 4.89
C GLN A 18 -1.10 41.29 5.65
N PRO A 19 -2.10 42.17 5.73
CA PRO A 19 -3.30 41.93 6.52
C PRO A 19 -4.17 40.82 5.94
N MET A 20 -4.36 40.81 4.63
CA MET A 20 -5.16 39.82 3.90
C MET A 20 -4.31 38.61 3.50
N LYS A 21 -4.95 37.47 3.26
CA LYS A 21 -4.34 36.30 2.64
C LYS A 21 -3.80 36.67 1.26
N THR A 22 -2.68 36.07 0.88
CA THR A 22 -2.22 36.11 -0.51
C THR A 22 -3.32 35.50 -1.38
N PRO A 23 -3.82 36.24 -2.39
CA PRO A 23 -4.90 35.73 -3.25
C PRO A 23 -4.40 34.50 -4.02
N ILE A 24 -5.30 33.55 -4.22
CA ILE A 24 -5.02 32.36 -5.02
C ILE A 24 -5.54 32.58 -6.44
N LYS A 25 -4.82 32.07 -7.43
CA LYS A 25 -5.29 32.11 -8.81
C LYS A 25 -6.51 31.19 -8.97
N GLU A 26 -7.56 31.70 -9.59
CA GLU A 26 -8.77 30.94 -9.90
C GLU A 26 -9.08 31.02 -11.39
N GLN A 27 -9.81 30.03 -11.89
CA GLN A 27 -10.42 30.16 -13.22
C GLN A 27 -11.49 31.25 -13.20
N ASP A 28 -11.59 31.97 -14.31
CA ASP A 28 -12.64 32.96 -14.53
C ASP A 28 -14.03 32.29 -14.51
N PRO A 29 -15.02 32.87 -13.79
CA PRO A 29 -16.36 32.31 -13.66
C PRO A 29 -17.05 32.03 -15.00
N TYR A 30 -16.85 32.86 -16.03
CA TYR A 30 -17.50 32.70 -17.34
C TYR A 30 -17.02 31.45 -18.08
N PHE A 31 -15.75 31.07 -17.91
CA PHE A 31 -15.17 29.88 -18.55
C PHE A 31 -15.34 28.63 -17.68
N ARG A 32 -15.18 28.73 -16.36
CA ARG A 32 -15.17 27.56 -15.45
C ARG A 32 -16.54 26.88 -15.30
N ILE A 33 -17.63 27.57 -15.64
CA ILE A 33 -18.97 26.97 -15.69
C ILE A 33 -19.15 26.01 -16.87
N LYS A 34 -18.24 25.98 -17.85
CA LYS A 34 -18.34 25.14 -19.05
C LYS A 34 -17.43 23.91 -19.00
N ASN A 35 -16.76 23.67 -17.88
CA ASN A 35 -15.82 22.56 -17.74
C ASN A 35 -15.78 22.03 -16.30
N PHE A 36 -15.14 20.88 -16.12
CA PHE A 36 -14.95 20.20 -14.84
C PHE A 36 -13.52 20.33 -14.30
N ILE A 37 -12.72 21.24 -14.85
CA ILE A 37 -11.34 21.50 -14.40
C ILE A 37 -11.36 22.23 -13.05
N GLU A 38 -10.34 22.01 -12.23
CA GLU A 38 -10.22 22.58 -10.88
C GLU A 38 -10.34 24.12 -10.86
N VAL A 39 -11.25 24.67 -10.06
CA VAL A 39 -11.50 26.12 -10.00
C VAL A 39 -10.34 26.89 -9.37
N SER A 40 -9.84 26.40 -8.23
CA SER A 40 -8.71 27.01 -7.51
C SER A 40 -7.41 26.38 -8.03
N LEU A 41 -6.50 27.18 -8.58
CA LEU A 41 -5.31 26.69 -9.30
C LEU A 41 -4.06 26.50 -8.43
N GLY A 42 -4.13 26.83 -7.14
CA GLY A 42 -3.00 26.70 -6.22
C GLY A 42 -2.12 27.95 -6.17
N TYR A 43 -1.14 27.93 -5.26
CA TYR A 43 -0.08 28.94 -5.21
C TYR A 43 1.08 28.53 -6.09
N ASN A 44 1.75 29.50 -6.71
CA ASN A 44 3.13 29.33 -7.14
C ASN A 44 4.09 29.46 -5.94
N GLU A 45 5.39 29.23 -6.17
CA GLU A 45 6.40 29.28 -5.10
C GLU A 45 6.46 30.63 -4.39
N GLU A 46 6.44 31.74 -5.14
CA GLU A 46 6.55 33.10 -4.57
C GLU A 46 5.34 33.43 -3.70
N GLU A 47 4.13 33.13 -4.19
CA GLU A 47 2.87 33.31 -3.46
C GLU A 47 2.82 32.45 -2.20
N ALA A 48 3.28 31.19 -2.27
CA ALA A 48 3.33 30.29 -1.12
C ALA A 48 4.29 30.80 -0.05
N ILE A 49 5.47 31.31 -0.44
CA ILE A 49 6.43 31.92 0.50
C ILE A 49 5.84 33.20 1.09
N GLN A 50 5.23 34.07 0.27
CA GLN A 50 4.58 35.30 0.72
C GLN A 50 3.51 35.00 1.78
N GLU A 51 2.63 34.02 1.52
CA GLU A 51 1.61 33.61 2.49
C GLU A 51 2.22 32.96 3.74
N ALA A 52 3.23 32.09 3.57
CA ALA A 52 3.92 31.43 4.69
C ALA A 52 4.56 32.45 5.65
N THR A 53 5.14 33.54 5.13
CA THR A 53 5.76 34.59 5.97
C THR A 53 4.77 35.37 6.85
N ARG A 54 3.46 35.29 6.58
CA ARG A 54 2.42 35.86 7.46
C ARG A 54 2.34 35.11 8.79
N CYS A 55 2.76 33.83 8.83
CA CYS A 55 2.75 33.03 10.05
C CYS A 55 3.56 33.68 11.18
N LEU A 56 2.98 33.69 12.38
CA LEU A 56 3.62 34.27 13.57
C LEU A 56 4.62 33.31 14.23
N ASN A 57 4.75 32.07 13.74
CA ASN A 57 5.52 30.99 14.37
C ASN A 57 5.25 30.89 15.89
N CYS A 58 3.97 30.75 16.24
CA CYS A 58 3.49 30.86 17.61
C CYS A 58 4.14 29.80 18.52
N LYS A 59 4.70 30.21 19.67
CA LYS A 59 5.25 29.27 20.67
C LYS A 59 4.25 28.19 21.12
N LYS A 60 2.97 28.54 21.23
CA LYS A 60 1.86 27.62 21.51
C LYS A 60 0.92 27.59 20.29
N PRO A 61 1.14 26.70 19.32
CA PRO A 61 0.41 26.73 18.06
C PRO A 61 -0.97 26.08 18.21
N ILE A 62 -1.97 26.86 18.60
CA ILE A 62 -3.36 26.39 18.75
C ILE A 62 -4.01 25.97 17.41
N CYS A 63 -3.42 26.33 16.27
CA CYS A 63 -3.81 25.82 14.95
C CYS A 63 -3.64 24.30 14.84
N VAL A 64 -2.63 23.72 15.50
CA VAL A 64 -2.39 22.25 15.53
C VAL A 64 -3.57 21.55 16.20
N LYS A 65 -4.02 22.04 17.36
CA LYS A 65 -5.21 21.53 18.07
C LYS A 65 -6.52 21.70 17.29
N GLY A 66 -6.56 22.62 16.33
CA GLY A 66 -7.70 22.81 15.43
C GLY A 66 -7.73 21.83 14.27
N CYS A 67 -6.65 21.07 14.05
CA CYS A 67 -6.56 20.05 13.01
C CYS A 67 -6.90 18.66 13.60
N PRO A 68 -7.91 17.94 13.08
CA PRO A 68 -8.30 16.63 13.63
C PRO A 68 -7.25 15.52 13.58
N VAL A 69 -6.15 15.73 12.85
CA VAL A 69 -5.02 14.80 12.78
C VAL A 69 -3.72 15.39 13.35
N ASP A 70 -3.77 16.56 13.99
CA ASP A 70 -2.64 17.21 14.67
C ASP A 70 -1.41 17.46 13.79
N ILE A 71 -1.61 18.01 12.58
CA ILE A 71 -0.50 18.39 11.68
C ILE A 71 0.40 19.42 12.37
N ASP A 72 1.73 19.24 12.29
CA ASP A 72 2.73 20.24 12.70
C ASP A 72 2.77 21.42 11.72
N ILE A 73 1.77 22.29 11.86
CA ILE A 73 1.54 23.45 10.99
C ILE A 73 2.71 24.44 11.00
N PRO A 74 3.24 24.89 12.16
CA PRO A 74 4.41 25.77 12.17
C PRO A 74 5.64 25.11 11.54
N GLY A 75 5.83 23.81 11.77
CA GLY A 75 6.95 23.06 11.21
C GLY A 75 6.98 23.09 9.70
N PHE A 76 5.89 22.71 9.03
CA PHE A 76 5.86 22.71 7.57
C PHE A 76 5.87 24.12 6.97
N ILE A 77 5.23 25.11 7.62
CA ILE A 77 5.25 26.50 7.14
C ILE A 77 6.68 27.07 7.21
N ASN A 78 7.43 26.78 8.27
CA ASN A 78 8.83 27.19 8.36
C ASN A 78 9.68 26.50 7.28
N ALA A 79 9.34 25.27 6.89
CA ALA A 79 10.02 24.60 5.78
C ALA A 79 9.75 25.33 4.44
N ILE A 80 8.53 25.80 4.19
CA ILE A 80 8.19 26.65 3.03
C ILE A 80 9.02 27.95 3.03
N ILE A 81 9.08 28.66 4.16
CA ILE A 81 9.86 29.90 4.30
C ILE A 81 11.34 29.68 3.94
N ASN A 82 11.89 28.51 4.32
CA ASN A 82 13.27 28.14 4.05
C ASN A 82 13.48 27.44 2.69
N ARG A 83 12.44 27.36 1.84
CA ARG A 83 12.46 26.66 0.54
C ARG A 83 12.83 25.17 0.62
N ASP A 84 12.59 24.53 1.77
CA ASP A 84 12.81 23.10 1.99
C ASP A 84 11.48 22.34 1.85
N PHE A 85 10.95 22.30 0.63
CA PHE A 85 9.62 21.74 0.35
C PHE A 85 9.55 20.23 0.63
N LYS A 86 10.63 19.49 0.36
CA LYS A 86 10.74 18.06 0.67
C LYS A 86 10.58 17.78 2.17
N LYS A 87 11.22 18.59 3.02
CA LYS A 87 11.02 18.50 4.48
C LYS A 87 9.60 18.91 4.87
N GLY A 88 9.06 19.95 4.24
CA GLY A 88 7.69 20.43 4.47
C GLY A 88 6.65 19.33 4.27
N ILE A 89 6.64 18.67 3.11
CA ILE A 89 5.71 17.57 2.84
C ILE A 89 5.97 16.37 3.75
N GLY A 90 7.23 16.06 4.06
CA GLY A 90 7.60 15.02 5.02
C GLY A 90 7.06 15.27 6.43
N ILE A 91 6.97 16.54 6.87
CA ILE A 91 6.35 16.91 8.16
C ILE A 91 4.84 16.64 8.13
N ILE A 92 4.15 17.02 7.06
CA ILE A 92 2.71 16.80 6.92
C ILE A 92 2.40 15.29 6.93
N LYS A 93 3.13 14.51 6.11
CA LYS A 93 2.96 13.06 5.95
C LYS A 93 3.22 12.23 7.21
N LYS A 94 3.78 12.81 8.27
CA LYS A 94 3.83 12.14 9.60
C LYS A 94 2.44 11.87 10.15
N THR A 95 1.49 12.74 9.84
CA THR A 95 0.16 12.80 10.48
C THR A 95 -1.00 12.81 9.50
N ASN A 96 -0.80 13.32 8.29
CA ASN A 96 -1.78 13.37 7.22
C ASN A 96 -1.25 12.70 5.95
N ILE A 97 -1.87 11.60 5.55
CA ILE A 97 -1.49 10.80 4.39
C ILE A 97 -2.18 11.23 3.09
N LEU A 98 -3.17 12.14 3.17
CA LEU A 98 -3.88 12.69 2.00
C LEU A 98 -3.78 14.22 1.95
N PRO A 99 -2.57 14.83 2.01
CA PRO A 99 -2.42 16.28 2.08
C PRO A 99 -2.94 16.99 0.83
N SER A 100 -2.79 16.34 -0.34
CA SER A 100 -3.28 16.80 -1.63
C SER A 100 -4.82 16.97 -1.66
N ILE A 101 -5.53 16.13 -0.90
CA ILE A 101 -6.99 16.18 -0.74
C ILE A 101 -7.38 17.17 0.37
N CYS A 102 -6.75 17.07 1.55
CA CYS A 102 -7.11 17.87 2.72
C CYS A 102 -6.94 19.38 2.48
N GLY A 103 -5.84 19.78 1.81
CA GLY A 103 -5.61 21.17 1.45
C GLY A 103 -6.70 21.76 0.53
N ARG A 104 -7.42 20.92 -0.22
CA ARG A 104 -8.51 21.31 -1.12
C ARG A 104 -9.88 21.33 -0.45
N VAL A 105 -10.21 20.29 0.34
CA VAL A 105 -11.60 20.03 0.74
C VAL A 105 -11.90 20.29 2.22
N CYS A 106 -10.89 20.48 3.06
CA CYS A 106 -11.12 20.79 4.48
C CYS A 106 -11.87 22.12 4.63
N PRO A 107 -12.85 22.24 5.55
CA PRO A 107 -13.43 23.52 5.93
C PRO A 107 -12.51 24.20 6.94
N GLN A 108 -11.39 24.76 6.48
CA GLN A 108 -10.35 25.31 7.37
C GLN A 108 -10.89 26.43 8.28
N GLU A 109 -11.92 27.16 7.82
CA GLU A 109 -12.61 28.22 8.56
C GLU A 109 -13.37 27.72 9.80
N LYS A 110 -13.51 26.40 9.98
CA LYS A 110 -14.06 25.73 11.16
C LYS A 110 -13.03 24.83 11.87
N GLN A 111 -11.76 24.95 11.50
CA GLN A 111 -10.67 24.04 11.91
C GLN A 111 -9.38 24.81 12.23
N CYS A 112 -8.27 24.48 11.57
CA CYS A 112 -6.95 25.03 11.86
C CYS A 112 -6.87 26.56 11.67
N GLU A 113 -7.54 27.11 10.66
CA GLU A 113 -7.52 28.55 10.37
C GLU A 113 -8.42 29.34 11.33
N GLU A 114 -9.54 28.76 11.78
CA GLU A 114 -10.38 29.33 12.84
C GLU A 114 -9.58 29.58 14.13
N LYS A 115 -8.65 28.67 14.45
CA LYS A 115 -7.80 28.77 15.64
C LYS A 115 -6.56 29.63 15.42
N CYS A 116 -6.28 30.12 14.21
CA CYS A 116 -5.06 30.89 13.94
C CYS A 116 -5.05 32.22 14.73
N ILE A 117 -3.97 32.46 15.48
CA ILE A 117 -3.83 33.68 16.31
C ILE A 117 -3.81 34.94 15.45
N LEU A 118 -3.27 34.87 14.23
CA LEU A 118 -3.24 36.01 13.31
C LEU A 118 -4.66 36.48 12.95
N GLY A 119 -5.56 35.55 12.65
CA GLY A 119 -6.96 35.85 12.28
C GLY A 119 -7.80 36.39 13.43
N ARG A 120 -7.31 36.36 14.68
CA ARG A 120 -7.95 37.01 15.83
C ARG A 120 -7.58 38.48 15.96
N ARG A 121 -6.55 38.95 15.26
CA ARG A 121 -6.15 40.35 15.29
C ARG A 121 -7.08 41.16 14.39
N LYS A 122 -7.55 42.31 14.89
CA LYS A 122 -8.43 43.20 14.13
C LYS A 122 -7.74 43.61 12.82
N GLY A 123 -8.44 43.42 11.69
CA GLY A 123 -7.94 43.76 10.36
C GLY A 123 -7.01 42.73 9.72
N PHE A 124 -6.82 41.55 10.32
CA PHE A 124 -6.00 40.47 9.75
C PHE A 124 -6.83 39.22 9.48
N GLU A 125 -6.59 38.58 8.34
CA GLU A 125 -7.10 37.24 8.06
C GLU A 125 -6.17 36.17 8.64
N PRO A 126 -6.67 34.95 8.92
CA PRO A 126 -5.80 33.85 9.30
C PRO A 126 -4.81 33.49 8.17
N VAL A 127 -3.75 32.78 8.53
CA VAL A 127 -2.84 32.18 7.55
C VAL A 127 -3.61 31.14 6.73
N ALA A 128 -3.45 31.10 5.41
CA ALA A 128 -4.08 30.14 4.50
C ALA A 128 -3.40 28.76 4.57
N ILE A 129 -3.50 28.13 5.75
CA ILE A 129 -2.85 26.85 6.08
C ILE A 129 -3.22 25.77 5.06
N GLY A 130 -4.50 25.67 4.67
CA GLY A 130 -4.93 24.66 3.71
C GLY A 130 -4.31 24.83 2.32
N LYS A 131 -4.11 26.07 1.88
CA LYS A 131 -3.49 26.38 0.58
C LYS A 131 -1.98 26.12 0.60
N LEU A 132 -1.31 26.36 1.73
CA LEU A 132 0.10 26.00 1.93
C LEU A 132 0.31 24.48 2.01
N GLU A 133 -0.59 23.75 2.67
CA GLU A 133 -0.61 22.27 2.67
C GLU A 133 -0.77 21.73 1.25
N ARG A 134 -1.73 22.28 0.49
CA ARG A 134 -1.92 21.94 -0.93
C ARG A 134 -0.65 22.19 -1.76
N PHE A 135 -0.02 23.36 -1.61
CA PHE A 135 1.19 23.72 -2.36
C PHE A 135 2.30 22.67 -2.18
N LEU A 136 2.57 22.23 -0.95
CA LEU A 136 3.57 21.20 -0.68
C LEU A 136 3.20 19.84 -1.27
N ALA A 137 1.93 19.48 -1.24
CA ALA A 137 1.45 18.22 -1.82
C ALA A 137 1.51 18.22 -3.35
N ASP A 138 1.14 19.33 -3.99
CA ASP A 138 1.21 19.49 -5.44
C ASP A 138 2.68 19.50 -5.90
N TRP A 139 3.57 20.20 -5.17
CA TRP A 139 5.02 20.16 -5.42
C TRP A 139 5.59 18.74 -5.36
N GLU A 140 5.21 17.93 -4.38
CA GLU A 140 5.67 16.54 -4.29
C GLU A 140 5.21 15.69 -5.48
N ARG A 141 3.98 15.89 -5.96
CA ARG A 141 3.47 15.17 -7.13
C ARG A 141 4.29 15.47 -8.38
N GLU A 142 4.74 16.72 -8.54
CA GLU A 142 5.58 17.15 -9.66
C GLU A 142 7.05 16.73 -9.53
N ASN A 143 7.55 16.51 -8.30
CA ASN A 143 8.98 16.24 -8.02
C ASN A 143 9.25 14.78 -7.57
N GLY A 144 8.22 13.93 -7.57
CA GLY A 144 8.32 12.51 -7.21
C GLY A 144 7.73 12.20 -5.84
N ILE A 145 6.75 11.29 -5.83
CA ILE A 145 6.02 10.88 -4.63
C ILE A 145 6.93 10.01 -3.74
N SER A 146 7.12 10.45 -2.49
CA SER A 146 7.84 9.66 -1.49
C SER A 146 6.95 8.56 -0.88
N ILE A 147 7.48 7.34 -0.83
CA ILE A 147 6.86 6.22 -0.13
C ILE A 147 7.22 6.32 1.36
N PRO A 148 6.25 6.36 2.28
CA PRO A 148 6.53 6.35 3.71
C PRO A 148 7.33 5.13 4.14
N GLU A 149 8.13 5.25 5.19
CA GLU A 149 8.84 4.11 5.78
C GLU A 149 7.83 3.09 6.35
N ILE A 150 8.06 1.82 6.04
CA ILE A 150 7.22 0.68 6.43
C ILE A 150 8.01 -0.20 7.39
N ALA A 151 7.45 -0.50 8.56
CA ALA A 151 8.06 -1.42 9.52
C ALA A 151 8.13 -2.86 8.97
N LEU A 152 8.90 -3.71 9.64
CA LEU A 152 8.96 -5.13 9.31
C LEU A 152 7.59 -5.79 9.45
N LEU A 153 7.32 -6.80 8.62
CA LEU A 153 6.05 -7.49 8.66
C LEU A 153 5.82 -8.15 10.01
N THR A 154 4.70 -7.81 10.63
CA THR A 154 4.17 -8.42 11.85
C THR A 154 3.54 -9.79 11.59
N GLY A 155 3.22 -10.06 10.32
CA GLY A 155 2.47 -11.24 9.88
C GLY A 155 1.02 -11.28 10.34
N ARG A 156 0.48 -10.15 10.80
CA ARG A 156 -0.93 -9.94 11.14
C ARG A 156 -1.69 -9.38 9.94
N LYS A 157 -2.92 -9.85 9.74
CA LYS A 157 -3.79 -9.43 8.63
C LYS A 157 -4.94 -8.56 9.14
N VAL A 158 -5.23 -7.45 8.47
CA VAL A 158 -6.37 -6.58 8.78
C VAL A 158 -7.24 -6.36 7.56
N ALA A 159 -8.53 -6.60 7.72
CA ALA A 159 -9.54 -6.28 6.71
C ALA A 159 -10.11 -4.89 6.96
N ILE A 160 -10.20 -4.07 5.93
CA ILE A 160 -10.81 -2.73 5.98
C ILE A 160 -12.00 -2.72 5.02
N ILE A 161 -13.18 -2.39 5.54
CA ILE A 161 -14.42 -2.39 4.78
C ILE A 161 -14.75 -0.94 4.40
N GLY A 162 -14.55 -0.59 3.14
CA GLY A 162 -14.74 0.74 2.58
C GLY A 162 -13.43 1.48 2.33
N SER A 163 -13.29 2.04 1.13
CA SER A 163 -12.08 2.77 0.68
C SER A 163 -12.22 4.30 0.75
N GLY A 164 -13.10 4.80 1.63
CA GLY A 164 -13.21 6.22 1.90
C GLY A 164 -12.04 6.76 2.75
N PRO A 165 -12.02 8.07 3.06
CA PRO A 165 -10.90 8.70 3.79
C PRO A 165 -10.51 8.00 5.09
N ALA A 166 -11.49 7.54 5.88
CA ALA A 166 -11.23 6.79 7.11
C ALA A 166 -10.50 5.46 6.83
N GLY A 167 -11.00 4.68 5.86
CA GLY A 167 -10.42 3.39 5.48
C GLY A 167 -9.03 3.52 4.90
N LEU A 168 -8.81 4.47 3.97
CA LEU A 168 -7.48 4.74 3.39
C LEU A 168 -6.47 5.17 4.46
N THR A 169 -6.88 6.02 5.40
CA THR A 169 -6.00 6.47 6.49
C THR A 169 -5.64 5.32 7.42
N CYS A 170 -6.64 4.53 7.82
CA CYS A 170 -6.42 3.37 8.69
C CYS A 170 -5.49 2.35 8.02
N ALA A 171 -5.69 2.09 6.73
CA ALA A 171 -4.87 1.19 5.93
C ALA A 171 -3.41 1.64 5.90
N CYS A 172 -3.17 2.92 5.63
CA CYS A 172 -1.83 3.47 5.55
C CYS A 172 -1.10 3.37 6.89
N ASP A 173 -1.74 3.80 7.99
CA ASP A 173 -1.10 3.79 9.31
C ASP A 173 -0.83 2.35 9.79
N LEU A 174 -1.73 1.39 9.55
CA LEU A 174 -1.49 -0.01 9.88
C LEU A 174 -0.41 -0.65 8.99
N ALA A 175 -0.37 -0.30 7.70
CA ALA A 175 0.69 -0.77 6.80
C ALA A 175 2.06 -0.26 7.27
N ARG A 176 2.17 1.00 7.72
CA ARG A 176 3.41 1.55 8.32
C ARG A 176 3.88 0.78 9.54
N HIS A 177 2.96 0.16 10.29
CA HIS A 177 3.28 -0.74 11.40
C HIS A 177 3.60 -2.19 10.96
N GLY A 178 3.64 -2.49 9.67
CA GLY A 178 4.03 -3.78 9.12
C GLY A 178 2.89 -4.82 9.13
N HIS A 179 1.64 -4.40 9.20
CA HIS A 179 0.49 -5.30 9.05
C HIS A 179 0.14 -5.52 7.57
N GLU A 180 -0.35 -6.71 7.23
CA GLU A 180 -0.87 -7.03 5.90
C GLU A 180 -2.30 -6.52 5.78
N ILE A 181 -2.56 -5.59 4.85
CA ILE A 181 -3.85 -4.90 4.75
C ILE A 181 -4.59 -5.29 3.47
N THR A 182 -5.88 -5.61 3.61
CA THR A 182 -6.80 -5.70 2.47
C THR A 182 -7.98 -4.75 2.67
N ILE A 183 -8.19 -3.85 1.71
CA ILE A 183 -9.36 -2.99 1.64
C ILE A 183 -10.40 -3.65 0.71
N PHE A 184 -11.62 -3.77 1.19
CA PHE A 184 -12.78 -4.23 0.43
C PHE A 184 -13.66 -3.03 0.09
N GLU A 185 -13.85 -2.76 -1.21
CA GLU A 185 -14.64 -1.65 -1.71
C GLU A 185 -15.81 -2.15 -2.55
N SER A 186 -17.00 -1.62 -2.27
CA SER A 186 -18.25 -1.94 -2.96
C SER A 186 -18.27 -1.51 -4.42
N PHE A 187 -17.74 -0.33 -4.74
CA PHE A 187 -17.70 0.20 -6.10
C PHE A 187 -16.52 -0.36 -6.90
N HIS A 188 -16.54 -0.12 -8.21
CA HIS A 188 -15.47 -0.50 -9.15
C HIS A 188 -14.22 0.43 -9.08
N LYS A 189 -14.32 1.57 -8.40
CA LYS A 189 -13.20 2.49 -8.11
C LYS A 189 -13.11 2.74 -6.60
N ALA A 190 -11.89 2.81 -6.07
CA ALA A 190 -11.61 3.11 -4.68
C ALA A 190 -11.54 4.62 -4.40
N GLY A 191 -11.83 5.06 -3.18
CA GLY A 191 -11.77 6.46 -2.74
C GLY A 191 -13.05 6.98 -2.08
N GLY A 192 -14.15 6.21 -2.13
CA GLY A 192 -15.43 6.59 -1.54
C GLY A 192 -15.94 7.96 -2.05
N VAL A 193 -16.38 8.82 -1.12
CA VAL A 193 -16.94 10.14 -1.45
C VAL A 193 -15.96 11.04 -2.22
N LEU A 194 -14.65 10.79 -2.14
CA LEU A 194 -13.65 11.51 -2.92
C LEU A 194 -13.83 11.27 -4.42
N ILE A 195 -14.25 10.07 -4.82
CA ILE A 195 -14.51 9.70 -6.21
C ILE A 195 -15.96 9.99 -6.59
N TYR A 196 -16.95 9.40 -5.90
CA TYR A 196 -18.34 9.50 -6.37
C TYR A 196 -19.04 10.80 -5.95
N GLY A 197 -18.56 11.49 -4.91
CA GLY A 197 -19.26 12.62 -4.29
C GLY A 197 -18.70 13.98 -4.70
N ILE A 198 -17.45 14.26 -4.33
CA ILE A 198 -16.82 15.59 -4.54
C ILE A 198 -16.50 15.76 -6.03
N PRO A 199 -17.02 16.77 -6.74
CA PRO A 199 -16.76 16.94 -8.17
C PRO A 199 -15.31 17.27 -8.53
N GLU A 200 -14.94 17.00 -9.78
CA GLU A 200 -13.57 17.17 -10.28
C GLU A 200 -13.09 18.63 -10.25
N PHE A 201 -14.00 19.59 -10.42
CA PHE A 201 -13.69 21.03 -10.33
C PHE A 201 -13.32 21.51 -8.91
N ARG A 202 -13.47 20.65 -7.90
CA ARG A 202 -12.98 20.86 -6.52
C ARG A 202 -11.87 19.90 -6.14
N LEU A 203 -11.95 18.65 -6.60
CA LEU A 203 -11.00 17.60 -6.29
C LEU A 203 -10.71 16.76 -7.54
N PRO A 204 -9.61 17.06 -8.26
CA PRO A 204 -9.18 16.30 -9.43
C PRO A 204 -9.04 14.80 -9.16
N LYS A 205 -9.57 13.95 -10.07
CA LYS A 205 -9.61 12.51 -9.85
C LYS A 205 -8.24 11.84 -9.99
N ASN A 206 -7.37 12.41 -10.83
CA ASN A 206 -5.99 11.98 -10.97
C ASN A 206 -5.21 12.06 -9.63
N ILE A 207 -5.46 13.09 -8.82
CA ILE A 207 -4.84 13.24 -7.49
C ILE A 207 -5.23 12.06 -6.59
N ILE A 208 -6.50 11.67 -6.60
CA ILE A 208 -6.98 10.53 -5.78
C ILE A 208 -6.35 9.22 -6.26
N ASN A 209 -6.21 9.04 -7.58
CA ASN A 209 -5.55 7.87 -8.15
C ASN A 209 -4.07 7.78 -7.75
N ASP A 210 -3.35 8.91 -7.71
CA ASP A 210 -1.96 8.96 -7.24
C ASP A 210 -1.84 8.48 -5.79
N GLU A 211 -2.72 8.94 -4.91
CA GLU A 211 -2.75 8.52 -3.50
C GLU A 211 -3.10 7.04 -3.35
N ILE A 212 -4.06 6.53 -4.12
CA ILE A 212 -4.41 5.10 -4.11
C ILE A 212 -3.24 4.25 -4.63
N ASN A 213 -2.55 4.70 -5.67
CA ASN A 213 -1.38 4.01 -6.21
C ASN A 213 -0.21 4.00 -5.22
N LEU A 214 -0.02 5.08 -4.44
CA LEU A 214 0.92 5.11 -3.33
C LEU A 214 0.60 4.02 -2.29
N LEU A 215 -0.67 3.87 -1.90
CA LEU A 215 -1.08 2.82 -0.97
C LEU A 215 -0.82 1.41 -1.51
N LYS A 216 -1.07 1.18 -2.81
CA LYS A 216 -0.73 -0.09 -3.47
C LYS A 216 0.78 -0.37 -3.43
N LYS A 217 1.62 0.65 -3.67
CA LYS A 217 3.09 0.55 -3.54
C LYS A 217 3.54 0.23 -2.12
N MET A 218 2.75 0.57 -1.09
CA MET A 218 2.99 0.18 0.29
C MET A 218 2.61 -1.30 0.58
N GLY A 219 2.15 -2.06 -0.42
CA GLY A 219 1.73 -3.46 -0.27
C GLY A 219 0.28 -3.63 0.18
N ILE A 220 -0.53 -2.56 0.17
CA ILE A 220 -1.96 -2.65 0.51
C ILE A 220 -2.72 -3.23 -0.68
N ILE A 221 -3.51 -4.27 -0.43
CA ILE A 221 -4.37 -4.90 -1.43
C ILE A 221 -5.73 -4.20 -1.43
N ILE A 222 -6.25 -3.83 -2.59
CA ILE A 222 -7.58 -3.22 -2.72
C ILE A 222 -8.44 -4.09 -3.62
N LYS A 223 -9.49 -4.68 -3.06
CA LYS A 223 -10.49 -5.50 -3.76
C LYS A 223 -11.75 -4.66 -4.00
N VAL A 224 -11.92 -4.19 -5.24
CA VAL A 224 -13.12 -3.48 -5.70
C VAL A 224 -14.25 -4.46 -6.00
N ASN A 225 -15.46 -3.93 -6.25
CA ASN A 225 -16.67 -4.72 -6.53
C ASN A 225 -17.00 -5.77 -5.45
N THR A 226 -16.61 -5.51 -4.20
CA THR A 226 -16.79 -6.43 -3.08
C THR A 226 -17.69 -5.82 -2.01
N VAL A 227 -18.98 -6.17 -2.05
CA VAL A 227 -19.99 -5.70 -1.10
C VAL A 227 -20.03 -6.62 0.12
N ILE A 228 -19.39 -6.19 1.21
CA ILE A 228 -19.44 -6.90 2.50
C ILE A 228 -20.85 -6.75 3.11
N GLY A 229 -21.38 -7.84 3.67
CA GLY A 229 -22.79 -8.01 4.04
C GLY A 229 -23.66 -8.57 2.92
N VAL A 230 -23.10 -8.82 1.73
CA VAL A 230 -23.80 -9.53 0.63
C VAL A 230 -22.94 -10.66 0.07
N LEU A 231 -21.70 -10.35 -0.33
CA LEU A 231 -20.77 -11.34 -0.89
C LEU A 231 -20.00 -12.10 0.18
N LEU A 232 -19.62 -11.40 1.25
CA LEU A 232 -18.91 -11.95 2.41
C LEU A 232 -19.46 -11.29 3.68
N SER A 233 -19.57 -12.05 4.75
CA SER A 233 -19.89 -11.57 6.09
C SER A 233 -18.62 -11.12 6.84
N THR A 234 -18.77 -10.48 8.01
CA THR A 234 -17.62 -10.21 8.89
C THR A 234 -17.01 -11.49 9.46
N ASP A 235 -17.81 -12.53 9.65
CA ASP A 235 -17.35 -13.82 10.16
C ASP A 235 -16.50 -14.53 9.10
N ASP A 236 -16.90 -14.47 7.82
CA ASP A 236 -16.13 -15.01 6.70
C ASP A 236 -14.74 -14.36 6.63
N LEU A 237 -14.64 -13.05 6.92
CA LEU A 237 -13.34 -12.38 6.96
C LEU A 237 -12.46 -12.93 8.11
N PHE A 238 -13.02 -13.22 9.28
CA PHE A 238 -12.24 -13.90 10.32
C PHE A 238 -11.83 -15.32 9.90
N GLU A 239 -12.71 -16.09 9.25
CA GLU A 239 -12.41 -17.42 8.71
C GLU A 239 -11.32 -17.40 7.62
N MET A 240 -11.27 -16.34 6.81
CA MET A 240 -10.20 -16.09 5.83
C MET A 240 -8.86 -15.71 6.49
N GLY A 241 -8.80 -15.63 7.81
CA GLY A 241 -7.58 -15.42 8.59
C GLY A 241 -7.22 -13.95 8.83
N TYR A 242 -8.18 -13.02 8.75
CA TYR A 242 -7.97 -11.63 9.20
C TYR A 242 -8.02 -11.58 10.74
N ASP A 243 -7.04 -10.92 11.36
CA ASP A 243 -6.92 -10.83 12.83
C ASP A 243 -7.79 -9.72 13.44
N ALA A 244 -8.12 -8.71 12.64
CA ALA A 244 -8.97 -7.57 12.98
C ALA A 244 -9.70 -7.01 11.75
N ILE A 245 -10.82 -6.31 11.98
CA ILE A 245 -11.65 -5.68 10.96
C ILE A 245 -11.87 -4.21 11.31
N PHE A 246 -11.77 -3.32 10.31
CA PHE A 246 -12.15 -1.91 10.45
C PHE A 246 -13.28 -1.55 9.47
N ILE A 247 -14.41 -1.08 10.00
CA ILE A 247 -15.60 -0.70 9.23
C ILE A 247 -15.57 0.81 8.96
N ALA A 248 -15.47 1.18 7.68
CA ALA A 248 -15.36 2.55 7.18
C ALA A 248 -16.29 2.80 5.97
N THR A 249 -17.50 2.24 6.01
CA THR A 249 -18.48 2.28 4.91
C THR A 249 -19.19 3.63 4.74
N GLY A 250 -19.01 4.55 5.69
CA GLY A 250 -19.60 5.88 5.67
C GLY A 250 -21.13 5.88 5.82
N ALA A 251 -21.76 6.99 5.43
CA ALA A 251 -23.21 7.18 5.51
C ALA A 251 -23.78 7.48 4.12
N GLY A 252 -23.92 6.45 3.27
CA GLY A 252 -24.27 6.59 1.85
C GLY A 252 -25.76 6.45 1.48
N LEU A 253 -26.66 6.19 2.44
CA LEU A 253 -28.09 6.01 2.16
C LEU A 253 -28.81 7.37 2.17
N PRO A 254 -29.42 7.83 1.06
CA PRO A 254 -30.03 9.15 1.01
C PRO A 254 -31.27 9.26 1.89
N ARG A 255 -31.52 10.45 2.46
CA ARG A 255 -32.75 10.77 3.18
C ARG A 255 -33.86 11.18 2.21
N ASN A 256 -35.04 10.61 2.40
CA ASN A 256 -36.24 11.06 1.71
C ASN A 256 -36.84 12.29 2.42
N ILE A 257 -37.37 13.23 1.63
CA ILE A 257 -38.05 14.43 2.13
C ILE A 257 -39.54 14.18 2.43
N ASN A 258 -40.09 13.05 1.98
CA ASN A 258 -41.45 12.59 2.25
C ASN A 258 -42.54 13.61 1.86
N VAL A 259 -42.42 14.19 0.66
CA VAL A 259 -43.45 15.05 0.07
C VAL A 259 -44.07 14.39 -1.16
N LYS A 260 -45.31 14.77 -1.50
CA LYS A 260 -45.97 14.31 -2.72
C LYS A 260 -45.12 14.67 -3.95
N GLY A 261 -45.04 13.75 -4.91
CA GLY A 261 -44.29 13.92 -6.16
C GLY A 261 -42.80 13.55 -6.09
N THR A 262 -42.30 12.98 -4.99
CA THR A 262 -40.88 12.56 -4.87
C THR A 262 -40.47 11.46 -5.86
N ASN A 263 -41.42 10.73 -6.44
CA ASN A 263 -41.17 9.67 -7.42
C ASN A 263 -41.34 10.12 -8.89
N LEU A 264 -41.51 11.42 -9.14
CA LEU A 264 -41.65 11.96 -10.50
C LEU A 264 -40.32 11.89 -11.27
N SER A 265 -40.41 11.76 -12.59
CA SER A 265 -39.26 11.82 -13.49
C SER A 265 -38.63 13.22 -13.44
N GLY A 266 -37.30 13.28 -13.21
CA GLY A 266 -36.58 14.53 -12.97
C GLY A 266 -36.30 14.80 -11.48
N VAL A 267 -36.75 13.93 -10.57
CA VAL A 267 -36.28 13.94 -9.17
C VAL A 267 -35.07 13.02 -9.01
N TYR A 268 -33.97 13.57 -8.50
CA TYR A 268 -32.76 12.83 -8.14
C TYR A 268 -32.47 12.94 -6.65
N PHE A 269 -31.91 11.89 -6.07
CA PHE A 269 -31.14 12.03 -4.84
C PHE A 269 -29.74 12.53 -5.18
N ALA A 270 -29.17 13.40 -4.35
CA ALA A 270 -27.84 13.96 -4.60
C ALA A 270 -26.75 12.88 -4.77
N ASN A 271 -26.88 11.75 -4.07
CA ASN A 271 -25.97 10.62 -4.22
C ASN A 271 -26.05 10.00 -5.61
N GLU A 272 -27.26 9.80 -6.14
CA GLU A 272 -27.43 9.29 -7.50
C GLU A 272 -26.87 10.29 -8.52
N PHE A 273 -27.28 11.55 -8.41
CA PHE A 273 -26.87 12.61 -9.33
C PHE A 273 -25.34 12.72 -9.41
N LEU A 274 -24.68 12.87 -8.26
CA LEU A 274 -23.22 13.00 -8.21
C LEU A 274 -22.51 11.69 -8.58
N THR A 275 -23.07 10.52 -8.27
CA THR A 275 -22.47 9.24 -8.70
C THR A 275 -22.50 9.10 -10.22
N ARG A 276 -23.62 9.42 -10.86
CA ARG A 276 -23.73 9.44 -12.33
C ARG A 276 -22.71 10.39 -12.95
N VAL A 277 -22.61 11.61 -12.43
CA VAL A 277 -21.67 12.60 -12.98
C VAL A 277 -20.22 12.25 -12.70
N ASN A 278 -19.86 11.95 -11.45
CA ASN A 278 -18.46 11.86 -11.03
C ASN A 278 -17.86 10.47 -11.18
N LEU A 279 -18.59 9.42 -10.81
CA LEU A 279 -18.07 8.05 -10.87
C LEU A 279 -18.26 7.45 -12.26
N MET A 280 -19.44 7.68 -12.85
CA MET A 280 -19.81 7.16 -14.17
C MET A 280 -19.49 8.15 -15.31
N GLU A 281 -19.01 9.36 -15.00
CA GLU A 281 -18.58 10.35 -16.00
C GLU A 281 -19.70 10.75 -16.99
N ALA A 282 -20.95 10.83 -16.53
CA ALA A 282 -22.12 11.11 -17.37
C ALA A 282 -22.08 12.46 -18.12
N TYR A 283 -21.20 13.39 -17.73
CA TYR A 283 -20.97 14.64 -18.46
C TYR A 283 -20.26 14.44 -19.80
N LYS A 284 -19.77 13.22 -20.08
CA LYS A 284 -19.14 12.83 -21.35
C LYS A 284 -20.04 11.93 -22.21
N PHE A 285 -21.29 11.74 -21.81
CA PHE A 285 -22.27 11.01 -22.60
C PHE A 285 -22.65 11.81 -23.86
N PRO A 286 -22.83 11.17 -25.04
CA PRO A 286 -22.73 9.73 -25.30
C PRO A 286 -21.34 9.24 -25.76
N ASP A 287 -20.36 10.14 -25.87
CA ASP A 287 -19.12 9.88 -26.61
C ASP A 287 -18.11 9.00 -25.84
N GLU A 288 -17.87 9.29 -24.55
CA GLU A 288 -16.89 8.57 -23.71
C GLU A 288 -17.53 7.82 -22.52
N SER A 289 -18.83 7.99 -22.29
CA SER A 289 -19.56 7.31 -21.20
C SER A 289 -20.92 6.82 -21.66
N ASP A 290 -21.27 5.60 -21.25
CA ASP A 290 -22.57 4.98 -21.51
C ASP A 290 -23.68 5.47 -20.56
N THR A 291 -23.33 6.15 -19.47
CA THR A 291 -24.32 6.54 -18.44
C THR A 291 -24.95 7.88 -18.78
N PRO A 292 -26.26 7.94 -19.07
CA PRO A 292 -26.93 9.21 -19.34
C PRO A 292 -27.24 9.97 -18.04
N ILE A 293 -27.45 11.27 -18.19
CA ILE A 293 -28.06 12.14 -17.16
C ILE A 293 -29.13 13.01 -17.79
N ASN A 294 -30.40 12.80 -17.41
CA ASN A 294 -31.50 13.59 -17.91
C ASN A 294 -31.68 14.82 -17.02
N LEU A 295 -31.14 15.96 -17.45
CA LEU A 295 -31.18 17.23 -16.74
C LEU A 295 -32.02 18.24 -17.53
N GLY A 296 -33.03 18.82 -16.89
CA GLY A 296 -33.80 19.92 -17.48
C GLY A 296 -33.08 21.27 -17.43
N LYS A 297 -33.73 22.32 -17.93
CA LYS A 297 -33.14 23.66 -18.05
C LYS A 297 -33.09 24.41 -16.71
N LYS A 298 -34.07 24.18 -15.84
CA LYS A 298 -34.19 24.81 -14.52
C LYS A 298 -34.12 23.74 -13.43
N VAL A 299 -33.12 23.84 -12.56
CA VAL A 299 -32.81 22.81 -11.57
C VAL A 299 -32.93 23.37 -10.16
N ALA A 300 -33.67 22.72 -9.25
CA ALA A 300 -33.71 23.07 -7.83
C ALA A 300 -33.01 22.00 -6.97
N THR A 301 -31.96 22.39 -6.26
CA THR A 301 -31.31 21.55 -5.26
C THR A 301 -31.82 21.88 -3.86
N ILE A 302 -32.35 20.89 -3.14
CA ILE A 302 -32.91 21.05 -1.80
C ILE A 302 -31.84 20.77 -0.75
N GLY A 303 -31.38 21.82 -0.06
CA GLY A 303 -30.31 21.75 0.94
C GLY A 303 -29.32 22.91 0.80
N ALA A 304 -28.34 22.99 1.71
CA ALA A 304 -27.27 23.99 1.66
C ALA A 304 -25.93 23.49 2.26
N GLY A 305 -25.74 22.18 2.29
CA GLY A 305 -24.43 21.58 2.59
C GLY A 305 -23.53 21.51 1.37
N ASN A 306 -22.28 21.09 1.54
CA ASN A 306 -21.32 20.95 0.42
C ASN A 306 -21.92 20.13 -0.73
N VAL A 307 -22.56 19.00 -0.42
CA VAL A 307 -23.25 18.16 -1.41
C VAL A 307 -24.30 18.94 -2.22
N ALA A 308 -25.06 19.84 -1.59
CA ALA A 308 -26.05 20.65 -2.28
C ALA A 308 -25.39 21.67 -3.20
N ILE A 309 -24.32 22.34 -2.73
CA ILE A 309 -23.55 23.28 -3.54
C ILE A 309 -22.89 22.58 -4.73
N ASP A 310 -22.32 21.40 -4.51
CA ASP A 310 -21.72 20.56 -5.55
C ASP A 310 -22.77 20.18 -6.61
N CYS A 311 -23.95 19.71 -6.21
CA CYS A 311 -25.04 19.42 -7.14
C CYS A 311 -25.45 20.65 -7.96
N ALA A 312 -25.64 21.81 -7.32
CA ALA A 312 -26.09 23.02 -7.98
C ALA A 312 -25.06 23.54 -9.01
N ARG A 313 -23.77 23.49 -8.67
CA ARG A 313 -22.66 23.89 -9.57
C ARG A 313 -22.43 22.89 -10.70
N THR A 314 -22.60 21.61 -10.43
CA THR A 314 -22.55 20.54 -11.45
C THR A 314 -23.71 20.69 -12.43
N ALA A 315 -24.92 21.01 -11.97
CA ALA A 315 -26.06 21.22 -12.85
C ALA A 315 -25.81 22.34 -13.88
N LEU A 316 -25.20 23.45 -13.47
CA LEU A 316 -24.81 24.52 -14.40
C LEU A 316 -23.79 24.04 -15.44
N ARG A 317 -22.80 23.22 -15.02
CA ARG A 317 -21.78 22.66 -15.92
C ARG A 317 -22.32 21.66 -16.93
N LEU A 318 -23.42 21.00 -16.59
CA LEU A 318 -24.17 20.12 -17.50
C LEU A 318 -25.12 20.89 -18.43
N GLY A 319 -25.14 22.23 -18.37
CA GLY A 319 -25.89 23.07 -19.30
C GLY A 319 -27.26 23.57 -18.79
N ALA A 320 -27.56 23.43 -17.49
CA ALA A 320 -28.76 24.06 -16.94
C ALA A 320 -28.70 25.59 -17.09
N GLU A 321 -29.76 26.20 -17.61
CA GLU A 321 -29.89 27.65 -17.74
C GLU A 321 -30.01 28.34 -16.37
N LYS A 322 -30.67 27.67 -15.40
CA LYS A 322 -30.81 28.16 -14.03
C LYS A 322 -30.64 27.03 -13.01
N SER A 323 -29.84 27.29 -11.98
CA SER A 323 -29.65 26.38 -10.86
C SER A 323 -29.98 27.09 -9.55
N TYR A 324 -30.90 26.52 -8.78
CA TYR A 324 -31.41 27.06 -7.54
C TYR A 324 -30.95 26.24 -6.34
N ILE A 325 -30.57 26.91 -5.26
CA ILE A 325 -30.43 26.31 -3.94
C ILE A 325 -31.66 26.68 -3.11
N VAL A 326 -32.46 25.68 -2.72
CA VAL A 326 -33.63 25.88 -1.85
C VAL A 326 -33.28 25.43 -0.44
N TYR A 327 -33.26 26.36 0.50
CA TYR A 327 -32.82 26.08 1.86
C TYR A 327 -33.75 26.68 2.92
N ARG A 328 -34.13 25.87 3.90
CA ARG A 328 -35.08 26.25 4.95
C ARG A 328 -34.57 27.28 5.95
N ARG A 329 -33.27 27.58 5.97
CA ARG A 329 -32.65 28.58 6.88
C ARG A 329 -31.97 29.69 6.07
N SER A 330 -31.27 30.61 6.73
CA SER A 330 -30.53 31.67 6.03
C SER A 330 -29.14 31.19 5.58
N ILE A 331 -28.44 32.06 4.87
CA ILE A 331 -27.05 31.82 4.44
C ILE A 331 -26.09 31.62 5.62
N ILE A 332 -26.34 32.26 6.76
CA ILE A 332 -25.48 32.17 7.95
C ILE A 332 -25.53 30.75 8.52
N GLU A 333 -26.69 30.08 8.47
CA GLU A 333 -26.84 28.70 8.92
C GLU A 333 -26.48 27.66 7.85
N ALA A 334 -26.01 28.06 6.67
CA ALA A 334 -25.60 27.14 5.62
C ALA A 334 -24.35 26.36 6.07
N PRO A 335 -24.39 25.02 6.12
CA PRO A 335 -23.25 24.24 6.60
C PRO A 335 -22.11 24.11 5.59
N ALA A 336 -22.34 24.44 4.31
CA ALA A 336 -21.32 24.40 3.27
C ALA A 336 -20.11 25.31 3.57
N ARG A 337 -18.98 24.98 2.96
CA ARG A 337 -17.72 25.72 3.03
C ARG A 337 -17.90 27.09 2.36
N GLN A 338 -17.40 28.15 2.99
CA GLN A 338 -17.68 29.51 2.55
C GLN A 338 -17.11 29.83 1.16
N GLU A 339 -15.91 29.32 0.86
CA GLU A 339 -15.28 29.42 -0.47
C GLU A 339 -16.20 28.85 -1.56
N GLU A 340 -16.85 27.71 -1.31
CA GLU A 340 -17.72 27.05 -2.30
C GLU A 340 -19.05 27.80 -2.49
N ILE A 341 -19.58 28.41 -1.43
CA ILE A 341 -20.76 29.28 -1.53
C ILE A 341 -20.40 30.52 -2.37
N HIS A 342 -19.21 31.08 -2.18
CA HIS A 342 -18.73 32.20 -2.98
C HIS A 342 -18.60 31.83 -4.46
N HIS A 343 -17.90 30.72 -4.76
CA HIS A 343 -17.78 30.23 -6.13
C HIS A 343 -19.13 29.93 -6.79
N ALA A 344 -20.07 29.34 -6.04
CA ALA A 344 -21.42 29.08 -6.55
C ALA A 344 -22.16 30.37 -6.92
N LYS A 345 -22.01 31.45 -6.13
CA LYS A 345 -22.61 32.76 -6.46
C LYS A 345 -21.99 33.37 -7.72
N GLU A 346 -20.67 33.34 -7.84
CA GLU A 346 -19.96 33.84 -9.02
C GLU A 346 -20.33 33.08 -10.29
N GLU A 347 -20.59 31.77 -10.16
CA GLU A 347 -21.04 30.91 -11.25
C GLU A 347 -22.53 31.09 -11.59
N GLY A 348 -23.28 31.89 -10.81
CA GLY A 348 -24.68 32.22 -11.09
C GLY A 348 -25.72 31.34 -10.39
N VAL A 349 -25.35 30.55 -9.38
CA VAL A 349 -26.33 29.78 -8.57
C VAL A 349 -27.24 30.74 -7.80
N ILE A 350 -28.56 30.52 -7.90
CA ILE A 350 -29.58 31.37 -7.30
C ILE A 350 -30.00 30.80 -5.95
N PHE A 351 -29.74 31.53 -4.87
CA PHE A 351 -30.09 31.08 -3.52
C PHE A 351 -31.50 31.52 -3.11
N LYS A 352 -32.33 30.55 -2.74
CA LYS A 352 -33.70 30.70 -2.24
C LYS A 352 -33.76 30.23 -0.78
N PHE A 353 -33.42 31.15 0.12
CA PHE A 353 -33.41 30.92 1.56
C PHE A 353 -34.80 30.99 2.19
N LEU A 354 -34.91 30.44 3.40
CA LEU A 354 -36.14 30.35 4.19
C LEU A 354 -37.29 29.65 3.46
N LEU A 355 -36.97 28.68 2.59
CA LEU A 355 -37.93 27.86 1.87
C LEU A 355 -37.69 26.37 2.15
N SER A 356 -38.77 25.62 2.37
CA SER A 356 -38.73 24.14 2.34
C SER A 356 -39.84 23.61 1.44
N PRO A 357 -39.66 22.46 0.78
CA PRO A 357 -40.68 21.96 -0.14
C PRO A 357 -41.88 21.37 0.60
N LEU A 358 -43.06 21.55 0.01
CA LEU A 358 -44.34 21.00 0.43
C LEU A 358 -44.84 19.93 -0.55
N GLU A 359 -44.67 20.17 -1.86
CA GLU A 359 -45.12 19.29 -2.93
C GLU A 359 -44.24 19.51 -4.17
N ILE A 360 -43.91 18.42 -4.86
CA ILE A 360 -43.30 18.44 -6.18
C ILE A 360 -44.43 18.27 -7.20
N ILE A 361 -44.51 19.21 -8.14
CA ILE A 361 -45.55 19.30 -9.14
C ILE A 361 -45.05 18.62 -10.41
N GLY A 362 -45.90 17.81 -11.03
CA GLY A 362 -45.59 17.15 -12.30
C GLY A 362 -46.70 17.30 -13.34
N ASP A 363 -46.34 17.04 -14.59
CA ASP A 363 -47.26 16.98 -15.72
C ASP A 363 -48.01 15.63 -15.79
N GLU A 364 -48.91 15.50 -16.76
CA GLU A 364 -49.69 14.28 -17.02
C GLU A 364 -48.81 13.07 -17.41
N LYS A 365 -47.58 13.31 -17.87
CA LYS A 365 -46.60 12.28 -18.24
C LYS A 365 -45.70 11.88 -17.07
N GLY A 366 -45.87 12.50 -15.90
CA GLY A 366 -45.10 12.22 -14.69
C GLY A 366 -43.73 12.90 -14.64
N ASN A 367 -43.49 13.97 -15.41
CA ASN A 367 -42.27 14.77 -15.35
C ASN A 367 -42.43 15.96 -14.40
N VAL A 368 -41.38 16.34 -13.69
CA VAL A 368 -41.37 17.53 -12.84
C VAL A 368 -41.59 18.80 -13.67
N THR A 369 -42.51 19.65 -13.22
CA THR A 369 -42.76 21.00 -13.77
C THR A 369 -42.60 22.12 -12.74
N GLY A 370 -42.46 21.77 -11.47
CA GLY A 370 -42.20 22.76 -10.44
C GLY A 370 -42.16 22.19 -9.02
N ILE A 371 -41.90 23.07 -8.07
CA ILE A 371 -41.90 22.74 -6.65
C ILE A 371 -42.60 23.83 -5.84
N LYS A 372 -43.59 23.41 -5.05
CA LYS A 372 -44.30 24.27 -4.10
C LYS A 372 -43.54 24.29 -2.79
N CYS A 373 -43.20 25.47 -2.31
CA CYS A 373 -42.40 25.67 -1.11
C CYS A 373 -43.15 26.44 -0.02
N GLN A 374 -42.96 26.04 1.24
CA GLN A 374 -43.34 26.77 2.44
C GLN A 374 -42.30 27.84 2.77
N LYS A 375 -42.74 29.08 3.03
CA LYS A 375 -41.89 30.14 3.56
C LYS A 375 -41.73 30.04 5.07
N HIS A 376 -40.52 30.32 5.54
CA HIS A 376 -40.17 30.29 6.95
C HIS A 376 -39.70 31.66 7.47
N LYS A 377 -39.78 31.81 8.79
CA LYS A 377 -39.02 32.80 9.57
C LYS A 377 -38.07 32.07 10.51
N LEU A 378 -36.96 32.72 10.88
CA LEU A 378 -36.03 32.17 11.86
C LEU A 378 -36.59 32.33 13.28
N GLY A 379 -36.55 31.24 14.04
CA GLY A 379 -36.80 31.22 15.48
C GLY A 379 -35.50 31.16 16.28
N LYS A 380 -35.59 30.75 17.56
CA LYS A 380 -34.43 30.60 18.43
C LYS A 380 -33.45 29.51 17.91
N PRO A 381 -32.14 29.63 18.19
CA PRO A 381 -31.15 28.58 17.93
C PRO A 381 -31.56 27.20 18.48
N ASP A 382 -31.25 26.14 17.72
CA ASP A 382 -31.34 24.75 18.15
C ASP A 382 -30.06 24.30 18.90
N LYS A 383 -30.00 23.03 19.32
CA LYS A 383 -28.82 22.45 20.02
C LYS A 383 -27.52 22.53 19.19
N SER A 384 -27.61 22.70 17.86
CA SER A 384 -26.44 22.91 17.00
C SER A 384 -26.04 24.38 16.87
N GLY A 385 -26.69 25.29 17.63
CA GLY A 385 -26.46 26.74 17.58
C GLY A 385 -27.14 27.43 16.40
N ARG A 386 -27.90 26.72 15.56
CA ARG A 386 -28.50 27.26 14.34
C ARG A 386 -29.98 27.59 14.55
N CYS A 387 -30.43 28.75 14.07
CA CYS A 387 -31.82 29.18 14.21
C CYS A 387 -32.82 28.18 13.59
N LYS A 388 -33.85 27.79 14.36
CA LYS A 388 -34.89 26.86 13.88
C LYS A 388 -35.79 27.55 12.85
N PRO A 389 -36.07 26.93 11.69
CA PRO A 389 -37.07 27.46 10.78
C PRO A 389 -38.47 27.25 11.36
N LYS A 390 -39.30 28.29 11.36
CA LYS A 390 -40.73 28.23 11.70
C LYS A 390 -41.56 28.60 10.48
N PRO A 391 -42.54 27.78 10.07
CA PRO A 391 -43.41 28.12 8.95
C PRO A 391 -44.14 29.43 9.21
N ILE A 392 -44.42 30.17 8.14
CA ILE A 392 -45.30 31.33 8.13
C ILE A 392 -46.62 30.85 7.53
N ASP A 393 -47.67 30.83 8.35
CA ASP A 393 -48.97 30.30 7.94
C ASP A 393 -49.49 30.99 6.67
N GLY A 394 -49.99 30.19 5.72
CA GLY A 394 -50.50 30.65 4.42
C GLY A 394 -49.43 31.09 3.40
N ALA A 395 -48.15 31.21 3.77
CA ALA A 395 -47.10 31.70 2.87
C ALA A 395 -46.45 30.56 2.06
N CYS A 396 -47.01 30.25 0.90
CA CYS A 396 -46.44 29.32 -0.08
C CYS A 396 -45.86 30.06 -1.31
N PHE A 397 -44.87 29.47 -1.97
CA PHE A 397 -44.27 29.99 -3.20
C PHE A 397 -43.95 28.84 -4.15
N ASP A 398 -44.32 28.98 -5.41
CA ASP A 398 -44.03 27.99 -6.44
C ASP A 398 -42.77 28.38 -7.20
N ILE A 399 -41.86 27.42 -7.40
CA ILE A 399 -40.66 27.60 -8.22
C ILE A 399 -40.81 26.69 -9.44
N ASP A 400 -40.85 27.30 -10.62
CA ASP A 400 -40.87 26.62 -11.91
C ASP A 400 -39.50 25.99 -12.20
N VAL A 401 -39.45 24.66 -12.19
CA VAL A 401 -38.25 23.84 -12.38
C VAL A 401 -38.59 22.52 -13.05
N ASP A 402 -37.65 22.01 -13.83
CA ASP A 402 -37.78 20.76 -14.58
C ASP A 402 -37.07 19.59 -13.87
N THR A 403 -36.21 19.88 -12.89
CA THR A 403 -35.40 18.88 -12.18
C THR A 403 -35.22 19.28 -10.72
N ILE A 404 -35.33 18.30 -9.82
CA ILE A 404 -35.14 18.49 -8.39
C ILE A 404 -34.06 17.54 -7.89
N ILE A 405 -33.09 18.07 -7.13
CA ILE A 405 -32.02 17.28 -6.52
C ILE A 405 -32.15 17.36 -5.00
N ILE A 406 -32.42 16.23 -4.35
CA ILE A 406 -32.61 16.14 -2.90
C ILE A 406 -31.26 15.95 -2.20
N ALA A 407 -30.79 16.97 -1.48
CA ALA A 407 -29.49 17.02 -0.80
C ALA A 407 -29.62 17.33 0.71
N ILE A 408 -30.55 16.66 1.39
CA ILE A 408 -30.90 16.92 2.81
C ILE A 408 -30.16 16.04 3.83
N GLY A 409 -29.11 15.36 3.41
CA GLY A 409 -28.29 14.48 4.24
C GLY A 409 -28.54 13.00 3.99
N GLN A 410 -27.77 12.16 4.68
CA GLN A 410 -27.70 10.73 4.44
C GLN A 410 -27.71 9.95 5.77
N HIS A 411 -27.87 8.64 5.68
CA HIS A 411 -27.80 7.67 6.77
C HIS A 411 -26.77 6.58 6.45
N PRO A 412 -26.21 5.95 7.48
CA PRO A 412 -25.59 4.63 7.38
C PRO A 412 -26.42 3.63 6.59
N ASN A 413 -25.75 2.81 5.78
CA ASN A 413 -26.40 1.67 5.15
C ASN A 413 -26.50 0.53 6.18
N PRO A 414 -27.69 -0.07 6.40
CA PRO A 414 -27.88 -1.11 7.40
C PRO A 414 -27.27 -2.47 7.03
N LEU A 415 -26.67 -2.65 5.85
CA LEU A 415 -26.09 -3.94 5.42
C LEU A 415 -25.11 -4.52 6.45
N ILE A 416 -24.08 -3.78 6.86
CA ILE A 416 -23.09 -4.31 7.82
C ILE A 416 -23.75 -4.66 9.17
N PRO A 417 -24.50 -3.75 9.83
CA PRO A 417 -25.19 -4.11 11.09
C PRO A 417 -26.17 -5.29 10.98
N ARG A 418 -26.83 -5.47 9.82
CA ARG A 418 -27.77 -6.58 9.62
C ARG A 418 -27.08 -7.94 9.57
N PHE A 419 -25.86 -8.00 9.05
CA PHE A 419 -25.13 -9.25 8.83
C PHE A 419 -23.95 -9.46 9.80
N THR A 420 -23.82 -8.60 10.82
CA THR A 420 -22.83 -8.74 11.89
C THR A 420 -23.55 -8.86 13.22
N LYS A 421 -23.73 -10.11 13.69
CA LYS A 421 -24.49 -10.41 14.91
C LYS A 421 -23.79 -9.84 16.15
N GLY A 422 -24.55 -9.14 17.00
CA GLY A 422 -24.04 -8.55 18.24
C GLY A 422 -23.42 -7.15 18.08
N LEU A 423 -23.48 -6.56 16.89
CA LEU A 423 -23.01 -5.19 16.65
C LEU A 423 -24.03 -4.17 17.17
N GLU A 424 -23.62 -3.35 18.14
CA GLU A 424 -24.46 -2.29 18.70
C GLU A 424 -24.52 -1.07 17.77
N ILE A 425 -25.73 -0.55 17.56
CA ILE A 425 -25.99 0.62 16.72
C ILE A 425 -26.91 1.62 17.41
N HIS A 426 -26.76 2.89 17.08
CA HIS A 426 -27.71 3.93 17.45
C HIS A 426 -29.02 3.80 16.67
N SER A 427 -30.09 4.40 17.20
CA SER A 427 -31.41 4.44 16.54
C SER A 427 -31.41 5.10 15.15
N TRP A 428 -30.43 5.95 14.85
CA TRP A 428 -30.27 6.59 13.54
C TRP A 428 -29.43 5.77 12.54
N GLY A 429 -28.92 4.60 12.96
CA GLY A 429 -28.24 3.60 12.15
C GLY A 429 -26.71 3.57 12.25
N GLY A 430 -26.08 4.47 13.00
CA GLY A 430 -24.62 4.50 13.15
C GLY A 430 -24.10 3.47 14.15
N ILE A 431 -22.87 3.00 13.94
CA ILE A 431 -22.22 2.01 14.82
C ILE A 431 -21.78 2.69 16.11
N ILE A 432 -22.10 2.07 17.25
CA ILE A 432 -21.64 2.50 18.57
C ILE A 432 -20.20 2.02 18.75
N VAL A 433 -19.31 2.95 19.12
CA VAL A 433 -17.89 2.65 19.38
C VAL A 433 -17.42 3.35 20.64
N ASN A 434 -16.33 2.84 21.22
CA ASN A 434 -15.51 3.61 22.13
C ASN A 434 -14.88 4.80 21.39
N GLU A 435 -15.17 6.03 21.80
CA GLU A 435 -14.73 7.24 21.07
C GLU A 435 -13.21 7.40 21.01
N GLU A 436 -12.47 6.87 21.99
CA GLU A 436 -11.01 6.96 22.09
C GLU A 436 -10.28 5.88 21.28
N THR A 437 -10.92 4.76 20.98
CA THR A 437 -10.27 3.63 20.29
C THR A 437 -10.91 3.27 18.96
N GLY A 438 -12.18 3.61 18.75
CA GLY A 438 -13.00 3.15 17.63
C GLY A 438 -13.43 1.69 17.74
N GLU A 439 -13.21 1.03 18.89
CA GLU A 439 -13.62 -0.37 19.12
C GLU A 439 -15.15 -0.47 19.22
N THR A 440 -15.73 -1.48 18.57
CA THR A 440 -17.17 -1.73 18.60
C THR A 440 -17.56 -2.62 19.79
N SER A 441 -18.83 -3.02 19.89
CA SER A 441 -19.28 -4.04 20.85
C SER A 441 -18.68 -5.44 20.62
N ILE A 442 -18.04 -5.68 19.46
CA ILE A 442 -17.43 -6.96 19.11
C ILE A 442 -15.90 -6.82 19.12
N SER A 443 -15.23 -7.63 19.93
CA SER A 443 -13.78 -7.61 20.04
C SER A 443 -13.10 -7.93 18.70
N GLY A 444 -12.09 -7.14 18.33
CA GLY A 444 -11.40 -7.27 17.05
C GLY A 444 -12.09 -6.58 15.88
N ILE A 445 -13.29 -6.01 16.08
CA ILE A 445 -13.98 -5.16 15.11
C ILE A 445 -13.96 -3.70 15.60
N PHE A 446 -13.50 -2.82 14.72
CA PHE A 446 -13.41 -1.39 14.92
C PHE A 446 -14.22 -0.66 13.85
N ALA A 447 -14.64 0.59 14.11
CA ALA A 447 -15.33 1.41 13.12
C ALA A 447 -14.94 2.89 13.24
N GLY A 448 -15.03 3.63 12.14
CA GLY A 448 -14.65 5.05 12.13
C GLY A 448 -15.14 5.81 10.89
N GLY A 449 -15.15 7.13 11.00
CA GLY A 449 -15.69 8.03 9.98
C GLY A 449 -17.21 8.15 10.04
N ASP A 450 -17.82 8.45 8.89
CA ASP A 450 -19.24 8.84 8.81
C ASP A 450 -20.20 7.72 9.23
N ILE A 451 -19.77 6.46 9.27
CA ILE A 451 -20.57 5.33 9.79
C ILE A 451 -20.80 5.43 11.31
N VAL A 452 -19.90 6.11 12.04
CA VAL A 452 -19.99 6.32 13.49
C VAL A 452 -20.63 7.68 13.80
N LYS A 453 -20.20 8.74 13.11
CA LYS A 453 -20.59 10.13 13.45
C LYS A 453 -21.75 10.69 12.62
N GLY A 454 -22.15 9.99 11.56
CA GLY A 454 -22.96 10.57 10.50
C GLY A 454 -22.13 11.50 9.61
N SER A 455 -22.78 12.15 8.63
CA SER A 455 -22.09 13.01 7.66
C SER A 455 -21.21 14.08 8.31
N ALA A 456 -19.89 13.95 8.16
CA ALA A 456 -18.89 14.79 8.80
C ALA A 456 -17.97 15.46 7.74
N THR A 457 -16.67 15.55 8.02
CA THR A 457 -15.66 16.11 7.11
C THR A 457 -14.61 15.05 6.80
N VAL A 458 -13.99 15.14 5.62
CA VAL A 458 -12.93 14.22 5.16
C VAL A 458 -11.85 14.04 6.24
N ILE A 459 -11.30 15.14 6.76
CA ILE A 459 -10.25 15.10 7.77
C ILE A 459 -10.72 14.55 9.13
N SER A 460 -12.00 14.73 9.49
CA SER A 460 -12.53 14.10 10.70
C SER A 460 -12.60 12.58 10.54
N ALA A 461 -12.98 12.10 9.36
CA ALA A 461 -13.00 10.67 9.06
C ALA A 461 -11.57 10.08 9.07
N MET A 462 -10.59 10.83 8.55
CA MET A 462 -9.17 10.46 8.65
C MET A 462 -8.70 10.39 10.10
N GLY A 463 -9.09 11.36 10.94
CA GLY A 463 -8.79 11.35 12.38
C GLY A 463 -9.34 10.12 13.10
N ASP A 464 -10.53 9.64 12.72
CA ASP A 464 -11.08 8.39 13.26
C ASP A 464 -10.33 7.16 12.74
N GLY A 465 -10.00 7.12 11.44
CA GLY A 465 -9.19 6.04 10.86
C GLY A 465 -7.82 5.90 11.52
N ARG A 466 -7.15 7.02 11.82
CA ARG A 466 -5.87 7.06 12.52
C ARG A 466 -5.96 6.59 13.98
N ARG A 467 -7.02 7.03 14.68
CA ARG A 467 -7.29 6.58 16.06
C ARG A 467 -7.55 5.08 16.11
N ALA A 468 -8.37 4.57 15.19
CA ALA A 468 -8.65 3.15 15.05
C ALA A 468 -7.40 2.36 14.66
N ALA A 469 -6.57 2.85 13.74
CA ALA A 469 -5.30 2.19 13.38
C ALA A 469 -4.38 2.01 14.60
N LYS A 470 -4.24 3.06 15.43
CA LYS A 470 -3.47 2.96 16.67
C LYS A 470 -4.05 1.92 17.63
N ALA A 471 -5.37 1.89 17.78
CA ALA A 471 -6.07 0.92 18.64
C ALA A 471 -5.94 -0.52 18.12
N ILE A 472 -6.13 -0.73 16.81
CA ILE A 472 -5.96 -2.01 16.13
C ILE A 472 -4.52 -2.51 16.29
N ASN A 473 -3.52 -1.66 16.03
CA ASN A 473 -2.11 -2.03 16.24
C ASN A 473 -1.87 -2.48 17.69
N ASN A 474 -2.35 -1.71 18.68
CA ASN A 474 -2.24 -2.10 20.09
C ASN A 474 -2.98 -3.40 20.41
N TYR A 475 -4.18 -3.60 19.84
CA TYR A 475 -4.96 -4.82 19.98
C TYR A 475 -4.20 -6.02 19.42
N LEU A 476 -3.62 -5.90 18.23
CA LEU A 476 -2.85 -6.95 17.56
C LEU A 476 -1.51 -7.25 18.23
N LEU A 477 -0.89 -6.26 18.87
CA LEU A 477 0.30 -6.44 19.71
C LEU A 477 -0.04 -7.18 21.00
N LYS A 478 -1.22 -6.93 21.60
CA LYS A 478 -1.71 -7.63 22.81
C LYS A 478 -2.23 -9.04 22.50
N LYS A 479 -2.82 -9.24 21.32
CA LYS A 479 -3.18 -10.55 20.81
C LYS A 479 -1.86 -11.30 20.62
N LYS A 480 -1.53 -12.25 21.51
CA LYS A 480 -0.29 -13.05 21.47
C LYS A 480 -0.01 -13.40 20.01
N SER A 481 1.08 -12.83 19.50
CA SER A 481 1.45 -12.65 18.09
C SER A 481 1.47 -13.98 17.31
N LYS A 482 1.85 -13.99 16.03
CA LYS A 482 2.24 -15.22 15.29
C LYS A 482 3.24 -16.13 16.07
N PHE A 483 3.78 -15.63 17.19
CA PHE A 483 4.54 -16.34 18.21
C PHE A 483 3.74 -17.22 19.17
N ILE A 484 2.40 -17.38 19.05
CA ILE A 484 1.66 -18.39 19.85
C ILE A 484 2.29 -19.78 19.71
N PHE A 485 2.82 -20.09 18.53
CA PHE A 485 3.52 -21.34 18.27
C PHE A 485 5.04 -21.20 18.30
N SER A 486 5.59 -19.99 18.47
CA SER A 486 7.04 -19.85 18.59
C SER A 486 7.49 -20.37 19.94
N LYS A 487 8.66 -20.99 19.94
CA LYS A 487 9.24 -21.58 21.14
C LYS A 487 10.66 -21.09 21.35
N LEU A 488 11.17 -21.31 22.55
CA LEU A 488 12.58 -21.20 22.86
C LEU A 488 13.20 -22.60 22.78
N ILE A 489 14.40 -22.69 22.21
CA ILE A 489 15.23 -23.90 22.24
C ILE A 489 16.65 -23.53 22.63
N SER A 490 17.22 -24.28 23.59
CA SER A 490 18.62 -24.11 23.98
C SER A 490 19.54 -24.70 22.91
N ARG A 491 20.77 -24.21 22.87
CA ARG A 491 21.82 -24.71 21.97
C ARG A 491 22.16 -26.17 22.23
N GLU A 492 22.04 -26.63 23.47
CA GLU A 492 22.21 -28.03 23.89
C GLU A 492 21.08 -28.94 23.38
N ASN A 493 19.85 -28.42 23.29
CA ASN A 493 18.70 -29.16 22.78
C ASN A 493 18.64 -29.24 21.25
N LEU A 494 19.39 -28.41 20.52
CA LEU A 494 19.42 -28.46 19.06
C LEU A 494 19.94 -29.79 18.50
N PRO A 495 21.09 -30.33 18.96
CA PRO A 495 21.52 -31.68 18.60
C PRO A 495 20.47 -32.75 18.90
N LEU A 496 19.83 -32.68 20.08
CA LEU A 496 18.78 -33.63 20.47
C LEU A 496 17.57 -33.58 19.54
N LEU A 497 17.17 -32.38 19.10
CA LEU A 497 16.09 -32.21 18.12
C LEU A 497 16.47 -32.86 16.77
N ILE A 498 17.71 -32.66 16.32
CA ILE A 498 18.21 -33.24 15.06
C ILE A 498 18.24 -34.77 15.15
N ASP A 499 18.82 -35.32 16.23
CA ASP A 499 18.88 -36.77 16.45
C ASP A 499 17.48 -37.39 16.63
N SER A 500 16.54 -36.68 17.25
CA SER A 500 15.15 -37.14 17.39
C SER A 500 14.42 -37.19 16.05
N MET A 501 14.68 -36.23 15.15
CA MET A 501 14.11 -36.25 13.80
C MET A 501 14.74 -37.34 12.92
N LEU A 502 16.02 -37.68 13.11
CA LEU A 502 16.73 -38.72 12.35
C LEU A 502 16.11 -40.12 12.50
N ASN A 503 15.34 -40.38 13.57
CA ASN A 503 14.66 -41.66 13.76
C ASN A 503 13.58 -41.92 12.69
N ASP A 504 12.89 -40.87 12.25
CA ASP A 504 11.69 -40.98 11.40
C ASP A 504 11.85 -40.30 10.02
N LEU A 505 12.87 -39.45 9.86
CA LEU A 505 13.02 -38.55 8.71
C LEU A 505 14.43 -38.62 8.13
N ILE A 506 14.54 -38.36 6.83
CA ILE A 506 15.84 -38.16 6.17
C ILE A 506 16.24 -36.69 6.37
N LEU A 507 17.36 -36.45 7.03
CA LEU A 507 17.86 -35.11 7.29
C LEU A 507 19.05 -34.78 6.40
N ILE A 508 18.97 -33.58 5.82
CA ILE A 508 20.04 -32.99 5.02
C ILE A 508 20.50 -31.72 5.73
N ALA A 509 21.80 -31.58 5.95
CA ALA A 509 22.36 -30.43 6.65
C ALA A 509 23.69 -30.01 6.02
N PRO A 510 24.16 -28.78 6.27
CA PRO A 510 25.53 -28.40 5.91
C PRO A 510 26.51 -29.25 6.71
N ILE A 511 27.42 -29.96 6.04
CA ILE A 511 28.53 -30.69 6.65
C ILE A 511 29.86 -30.12 6.16
N ASN A 512 30.90 -30.21 6.98
CA ASN A 512 32.26 -29.83 6.59
C ASN A 512 33.09 -31.09 6.25
N LYS A 513 33.37 -31.32 4.97
CA LYS A 513 34.29 -32.38 4.52
C LYS A 513 35.48 -31.74 3.82
N ASN A 514 36.69 -31.99 4.32
CA ASN A 514 37.95 -31.47 3.75
C ASN A 514 37.96 -29.94 3.53
N ASN A 515 37.49 -29.16 4.52
CA ASN A 515 37.34 -27.70 4.44
C ASN A 515 36.35 -27.19 3.38
N VAL A 516 35.51 -28.07 2.84
CA VAL A 516 34.44 -27.71 1.92
C VAL A 516 33.10 -27.99 2.60
N ILE A 517 32.29 -26.94 2.70
CA ILE A 517 30.96 -27.05 3.29
C ILE A 517 29.96 -27.35 2.18
N SER A 518 29.13 -28.37 2.37
CA SER A 518 28.11 -28.75 1.41
C SER A 518 26.90 -29.35 2.11
N PHE A 519 25.72 -29.21 1.53
CA PHE A 519 24.54 -29.95 1.99
C PHE A 519 24.73 -31.44 1.71
N ALA A 520 24.58 -32.28 2.72
CA ALA A 520 24.58 -33.73 2.57
C ALA A 520 23.60 -34.35 3.56
N GLU A 521 23.17 -35.57 3.26
CA GLU A 521 22.45 -36.39 4.23
C GLU A 521 23.37 -36.66 5.44
N ILE A 522 22.80 -36.55 6.64
CA ILE A 522 23.49 -36.76 7.90
C ILE A 522 22.94 -38.00 8.61
N THR A 523 23.79 -38.65 9.39
CA THR A 523 23.41 -39.79 10.24
C THR A 523 23.48 -39.46 11.73
N SER A 524 24.10 -38.33 12.08
CA SER A 524 24.18 -37.80 13.44
C SER A 524 24.19 -36.29 13.43
N SER A 525 23.62 -35.68 14.48
CA SER A 525 23.70 -34.24 14.75
C SER A 525 25.13 -33.70 14.82
N GLN A 526 26.13 -34.53 15.16
CA GLN A 526 27.55 -34.15 15.24
C GLN A 526 28.16 -33.77 13.88
N GLU A 527 27.57 -34.24 12.78
CA GLU A 527 28.03 -33.92 11.42
C GLU A 527 27.66 -32.49 10.99
N VAL A 528 26.70 -31.86 11.70
CA VAL A 528 26.12 -30.58 11.30
C VAL A 528 27.08 -29.42 11.57
N TYR A 529 27.36 -28.67 10.50
CA TYR A 529 28.13 -27.44 10.55
C TYR A 529 27.24 -26.24 10.92
N PHE A 530 27.36 -25.75 12.16
CA PHE A 530 26.62 -24.59 12.65
C PHE A 530 27.29 -23.23 12.34
N GLY A 531 28.51 -23.22 11.78
CA GLY A 531 29.26 -21.99 11.54
C GLY A 531 28.64 -21.08 10.47
N ASN A 532 29.11 -19.83 10.39
CA ASN A 532 28.53 -18.79 9.52
C ASN A 532 29.00 -18.84 8.04
N THR A 533 29.65 -19.93 7.63
CA THR A 533 30.08 -20.13 6.24
C THR A 533 28.96 -20.74 5.42
N LEU A 534 28.76 -20.23 4.20
CA LEU A 534 27.78 -20.77 3.28
C LEU A 534 28.28 -22.07 2.63
N PRO A 535 27.41 -23.07 2.44
CA PRO A 535 27.72 -24.24 1.60
C PRO A 535 28.14 -23.81 0.19
N MET A 536 29.19 -24.41 -0.36
CA MET A 536 29.73 -24.05 -1.69
C MET A 536 28.67 -24.18 -2.78
N ILE A 537 27.97 -25.33 -2.79
CA ILE A 537 26.82 -25.56 -3.65
C ILE A 537 25.56 -25.25 -2.84
N PRO A 538 24.71 -24.32 -3.30
CA PRO A 538 23.53 -23.90 -2.58
C PRO A 538 22.44 -24.98 -2.55
N LEU A 539 21.37 -24.70 -1.79
CA LEU A 539 20.22 -25.59 -1.61
C LEU A 539 19.63 -26.10 -2.93
N LYS A 540 19.73 -25.32 -4.01
CA LYS A 540 19.20 -25.66 -5.34
C LYS A 540 19.56 -27.07 -5.81
N LYS A 541 20.72 -27.64 -5.42
CA LYS A 541 21.13 -28.97 -5.88
C LYS A 541 20.17 -30.09 -5.44
N LEU A 542 19.41 -29.86 -4.38
CA LEU A 542 18.46 -30.85 -3.85
C LEU A 542 17.22 -30.96 -4.73
N PHE A 543 16.76 -29.83 -5.27
CA PHE A 543 15.54 -29.76 -6.10
C PHE A 543 15.84 -29.75 -7.60
N HIS A 544 17.00 -29.22 -7.98
CA HIS A 544 17.52 -29.17 -9.33
C HIS A 544 18.94 -29.76 -9.34
N PRO A 545 19.10 -31.10 -9.29
CA PRO A 545 20.40 -31.74 -9.19
C PRO A 545 21.24 -31.51 -10.44
N ALA A 546 22.56 -31.60 -10.29
CA ALA A 546 23.52 -31.36 -11.37
C ALA A 546 23.35 -32.33 -12.55
N LYS A 547 22.83 -33.54 -12.29
CA LYS A 547 22.41 -34.51 -13.31
C LYS A 547 21.07 -35.11 -12.88
N GLN A 548 20.12 -35.17 -13.79
CA GLN A 548 18.79 -35.74 -13.59
C GLN A 548 18.42 -36.65 -14.77
N GLU A 549 18.12 -37.92 -14.49
CA GLU A 549 17.48 -38.81 -15.47
C GLU A 549 16.03 -38.36 -15.69
N LEU A 550 15.65 -38.11 -16.95
CA LEU A 550 14.28 -37.72 -17.32
C LEU A 550 13.46 -38.95 -17.72
N PHE A 551 13.97 -39.77 -18.63
CA PHE A 551 13.39 -41.06 -18.99
C PHE A 551 14.43 -41.98 -19.62
N THR A 552 14.10 -43.27 -19.64
CA THR A 552 14.83 -44.31 -20.37
C THR A 552 13.97 -44.79 -21.53
N PHE A 553 14.59 -45.14 -22.66
CA PHE A 553 13.87 -45.65 -23.83
C PHE A 553 14.50 -46.96 -24.30
N ASN A 554 13.67 -47.87 -24.83
CA ASN A 554 14.07 -49.13 -25.43
C ASN A 554 13.22 -49.41 -26.68
N ARG A 555 13.89 -49.75 -27.79
CA ARG A 555 13.28 -49.89 -29.12
C ARG A 555 13.11 -51.33 -29.58
N LYS A 556 13.13 -52.33 -28.68
CA LYS A 556 12.92 -53.73 -29.07
C LYS A 556 11.49 -53.97 -29.56
N LEU A 557 11.37 -54.53 -30.77
CA LEU A 557 10.17 -55.17 -31.33
C LEU A 557 8.97 -54.25 -31.67
N GLY A 558 9.20 -53.16 -32.40
CA GLY A 558 8.10 -52.43 -33.06
C GLY A 558 7.17 -51.66 -32.13
N VAL A 559 7.50 -51.59 -30.84
CA VAL A 559 6.85 -50.74 -29.84
C VAL A 559 7.94 -49.88 -29.21
N ASP A 560 7.80 -48.55 -29.32
CA ASP A 560 8.68 -47.62 -28.63
C ASP A 560 8.33 -47.66 -27.12
N GLU A 561 9.04 -48.49 -26.34
CA GLU A 561 8.89 -48.48 -24.89
C GLU A 561 9.64 -47.28 -24.32
N ILE A 562 8.90 -46.21 -24.00
CA ILE A 562 9.39 -45.09 -23.21
C ILE A 562 9.07 -45.39 -21.75
N CYS A 563 10.09 -45.77 -20.98
CA CYS A 563 9.98 -45.87 -19.54
C CYS A 563 10.39 -44.53 -18.93
N ILE A 564 9.40 -43.69 -18.67
CA ILE A 564 9.59 -42.54 -17.79
C ILE A 564 9.82 -43.13 -16.40
N LYS A 565 11.10 -43.21 -16.00
CA LYS A 565 11.43 -43.32 -14.58
C LYS A 565 10.96 -42.04 -13.91
N HIS A 566 9.68 -41.99 -13.55
CA HIS A 566 9.38 -41.35 -12.29
C HIS A 566 10.26 -42.11 -11.30
N GLN A 567 11.30 -41.46 -10.73
CA GLN A 567 11.91 -41.98 -9.52
C GLN A 567 10.76 -42.46 -8.65
N ASN A 568 10.85 -43.66 -8.10
CA ASN A 568 9.76 -44.27 -7.33
C ASN A 568 9.48 -43.34 -6.12
N PHE A 569 8.67 -42.31 -6.34
CA PHE A 569 8.33 -41.29 -5.36
C PHE A 569 7.30 -41.85 -4.37
N ASP A 570 6.85 -43.08 -4.59
CA ASP A 570 5.97 -43.88 -3.74
C ASP A 570 6.66 -44.39 -2.46
N ILE A 571 7.97 -44.12 -2.29
CA ILE A 571 8.61 -44.24 -0.97
C ILE A 571 8.35 -42.96 -0.18
N LEU A 572 7.84 -43.15 1.02
CA LEU A 572 7.32 -42.21 2.02
C LEU A 572 8.37 -41.21 2.57
N ILE A 573 9.18 -40.56 1.74
CA ILE A 573 10.30 -39.73 2.21
C ILE A 573 9.84 -38.31 2.51
N LYS A 574 9.76 -37.96 3.80
CA LYS A 574 9.66 -36.58 4.29
C LYS A 574 11.08 -36.08 4.56
N ASN A 575 11.67 -35.36 3.61
CA ASN A 575 12.99 -34.77 3.78
C ASN A 575 12.92 -33.54 4.68
N VAL A 576 13.89 -33.38 5.58
CA VAL A 576 14.09 -32.12 6.32
C VAL A 576 15.46 -31.58 5.96
N VAL A 577 15.51 -30.35 5.45
CA VAL A 577 16.78 -29.65 5.24
C VAL A 577 16.99 -28.66 6.37
N PHE A 578 17.98 -28.94 7.20
CA PHE A 578 18.34 -28.14 8.36
C PHE A 578 19.50 -27.18 8.06
N GLY A 579 19.55 -26.05 8.77
CA GLY A 579 20.68 -25.12 8.70
C GLY A 579 20.71 -24.24 7.46
N VAL A 580 19.58 -24.04 6.78
CA VAL A 580 19.51 -23.26 5.54
C VAL A 580 19.64 -21.77 5.85
N ARG A 581 20.45 -21.03 5.06
CA ARG A 581 20.63 -19.58 5.25
C ARG A 581 19.54 -18.76 4.52
N PRO A 582 19.18 -17.57 5.02
CA PRO A 582 18.17 -16.68 4.43
C PRO A 582 18.31 -16.44 2.91
N CYS A 583 19.53 -16.26 2.42
CA CYS A 583 19.79 -16.02 1.00
C CYS A 583 19.61 -17.29 0.14
N ASP A 584 19.79 -18.49 0.69
CA ASP A 584 19.47 -19.75 0.01
C ASP A 584 17.96 -19.96 -0.08
N ILE A 585 17.22 -19.63 0.98
CA ILE A 585 15.73 -19.67 0.97
C ILE A 585 15.18 -18.71 -0.08
N THR A 586 15.63 -17.45 -0.06
CA THR A 586 15.24 -16.45 -1.07
C THR A 586 15.63 -16.90 -2.48
N GLY A 587 16.81 -17.51 -2.61
CA GLY A 587 17.28 -18.06 -3.88
C GLY A 587 16.41 -19.21 -4.39
N ASN A 588 15.95 -20.08 -3.48
CA ASN A 588 15.04 -21.16 -3.81
C ASN A 588 13.65 -20.63 -4.19
N ASN A 589 13.12 -19.60 -3.52
CA ASN A 589 11.84 -18.99 -3.91
C ASN A 589 11.87 -18.46 -5.35
N ILE A 590 13.01 -17.91 -5.79
CA ILE A 590 13.18 -17.47 -7.18
C ILE A 590 13.14 -18.67 -8.15
N ILE A 591 13.75 -19.80 -7.77
CA ILE A 591 13.71 -21.03 -8.57
C ILE A 591 12.31 -21.66 -8.54
N ASP A 592 11.60 -21.61 -7.41
CA ASP A 592 10.24 -22.09 -7.24
C ASP A 592 9.34 -21.43 -8.31
N GLU A 593 9.40 -20.10 -8.47
CA GLU A 593 8.66 -19.37 -9.51
C GLU A 593 9.00 -19.87 -10.93
N ILE A 594 10.28 -20.07 -11.23
CA ILE A 594 10.74 -20.45 -12.58
C ILE A 594 10.27 -21.85 -12.97
N PHE A 595 10.25 -22.80 -12.02
CA PHE A 595 9.87 -24.20 -12.27
C PHE A 595 8.38 -24.50 -11.98
N SER A 596 7.61 -23.52 -11.50
CA SER A 596 6.18 -23.69 -11.13
C SER A 596 5.19 -22.90 -11.99
N GLU A 597 5.66 -22.03 -12.89
CA GLU A 597 4.82 -21.16 -13.74
C GLU A 597 4.15 -21.93 -14.90
N ASN A 598 4.42 -21.53 -16.16
CA ASN A 598 3.69 -21.99 -17.35
C ASN A 598 3.93 -23.48 -17.68
N PHE A 599 5.13 -23.97 -17.36
CA PHE A 599 5.53 -25.37 -17.57
C PHE A 599 6.07 -25.92 -16.25
N LYS A 600 5.19 -26.60 -15.51
CA LYS A 600 5.53 -27.18 -14.21
C LYS A 600 6.50 -28.34 -14.39
N ASP A 601 7.69 -28.23 -13.78
CA ASP A 601 8.64 -29.33 -13.73
C ASP A 601 8.24 -30.31 -12.63
N GLU A 602 7.75 -31.49 -13.01
CA GLU A 602 7.27 -32.46 -12.04
C GLU A 602 8.35 -32.98 -11.09
N PHE A 603 9.61 -33.10 -11.54
CA PHE A 603 10.69 -33.59 -10.69
C PHE A 603 11.01 -32.58 -9.60
N TYR A 604 11.14 -31.31 -9.98
CA TYR A 604 11.38 -30.21 -9.07
C TYR A 604 10.24 -30.09 -8.03
N ASN A 605 9.01 -30.00 -8.51
CA ASN A 605 7.84 -29.74 -7.67
C ASN A 605 7.57 -30.88 -6.68
N LYS A 606 7.68 -32.14 -7.11
CA LYS A 606 7.52 -33.30 -6.21
C LYS A 606 8.56 -33.33 -5.10
N LEU A 607 9.83 -33.01 -5.40
CA LEU A 607 10.88 -32.91 -4.38
C LEU A 607 10.63 -31.74 -3.44
N ARG A 608 10.22 -30.60 -3.98
CA ARG A 608 9.96 -29.36 -3.24
C ARG A 608 8.80 -29.50 -2.25
N GLU A 609 7.70 -30.13 -2.65
CA GLU A 609 6.50 -30.37 -1.83
C GLU A 609 6.77 -31.33 -0.66
N LYS A 610 7.69 -32.28 -0.85
CA LYS A 610 8.04 -33.31 0.15
C LYS A 610 9.15 -32.90 1.11
N THR A 611 9.67 -31.67 1.00
CA THR A 611 10.83 -31.21 1.76
C THR A 611 10.47 -30.05 2.67
N LEU A 612 10.71 -30.24 3.98
CA LEU A 612 10.63 -29.16 4.97
C LEU A 612 11.98 -28.46 5.07
N ILE A 613 11.97 -27.14 5.21
CA ILE A 613 13.15 -26.28 5.30
C ILE A 613 13.20 -25.62 6.67
N ILE A 614 14.26 -25.91 7.42
CA ILE A 614 14.58 -25.29 8.70
C ILE A 614 15.75 -24.33 8.50
N GLY A 615 15.47 -23.03 8.58
CA GLY A 615 16.43 -21.97 8.38
C GLY A 615 17.09 -21.49 9.68
N ILE A 616 18.32 -20.97 9.56
CA ILE A 616 19.01 -20.28 10.65
C ILE A 616 19.36 -18.86 10.20
N LYS A 617 18.80 -17.87 10.90
CA LYS A 617 18.95 -16.44 10.59
C LYS A 617 20.41 -16.01 10.77
N CYS A 618 20.92 -15.20 9.84
CA CYS A 618 22.27 -14.64 9.95
C CYS A 618 22.23 -13.34 10.77
N LEU A 619 23.00 -13.27 11.85
CA LEU A 619 23.17 -12.04 12.66
C LEU A 619 24.32 -11.14 12.18
N LYS A 620 25.25 -11.71 11.42
CA LYS A 620 26.38 -11.02 10.81
C LYS A 620 26.62 -11.52 9.37
N PRO A 621 27.15 -10.69 8.47
CA PRO A 621 27.44 -11.09 7.08
C PRO A 621 28.32 -12.34 7.00
N CYS A 622 28.02 -13.21 6.03
CA CYS A 622 28.76 -14.44 5.78
C CYS A 622 30.06 -14.14 5.03
N TYR A 623 31.18 -13.93 5.74
CA TYR A 623 32.47 -13.46 5.20
C TYR A 623 32.35 -12.12 4.46
N GLY A 624 33.44 -11.35 4.33
CA GLY A 624 33.43 -9.97 3.79
C GLY A 624 32.94 -9.77 2.34
N ASN A 625 32.48 -10.83 1.67
CA ASN A 625 31.99 -10.81 0.28
C ASN A 625 30.46 -10.84 0.17
N CYS A 626 29.73 -11.10 1.25
CA CYS A 626 28.27 -11.13 1.22
C CYS A 626 27.68 -9.70 1.23
N PHE A 627 26.73 -9.44 0.33
CA PHE A 627 26.02 -8.16 0.18
C PHE A 627 24.50 -8.38 0.05
N CYS A 628 23.98 -9.40 0.74
CA CYS A 628 22.57 -9.81 0.68
C CYS A 628 21.58 -8.72 1.12
N GLU A 629 22.02 -7.77 1.96
CA GLU A 629 21.24 -6.60 2.39
C GLU A 629 20.98 -5.64 1.23
N SER A 630 21.97 -5.41 0.36
CA SER A 630 21.79 -4.64 -0.88
C SER A 630 20.70 -5.24 -1.77
N MET A 631 20.52 -6.55 -1.69
CA MET A 631 19.55 -7.33 -2.47
C MET A 631 18.26 -7.64 -1.67
N SER A 632 18.09 -7.10 -0.46
CA SER A 632 16.94 -7.35 0.42
C SER A 632 16.61 -8.84 0.63
N SER A 633 17.63 -9.70 0.69
CA SER A 633 17.50 -11.17 0.63
C SER A 633 17.92 -11.89 1.91
N ASN A 634 18.27 -11.14 2.95
CA ASN A 634 18.75 -11.67 4.23
C ASN A 634 17.62 -11.91 5.26
N ASP A 635 16.37 -11.70 4.88
CA ASP A 635 15.19 -11.97 5.71
C ASP A 635 14.00 -12.44 4.86
N PRO A 636 13.96 -13.73 4.45
CA PRO A 636 12.89 -14.26 3.62
C PRO A 636 11.54 -14.22 4.35
N LYS A 637 10.48 -13.89 3.61
CA LYS A 637 9.09 -13.87 4.13
C LYS A 637 8.40 -15.23 4.04
N SER A 638 8.83 -16.07 3.11
CA SER A 638 8.25 -17.38 2.77
C SER A 638 9.33 -18.34 2.29
N GLY A 639 8.95 -19.60 2.01
CA GLY A 639 9.88 -20.61 1.48
C GLY A 639 10.58 -21.46 2.52
N TYR A 640 10.16 -21.37 3.78
CA TYR A 640 10.69 -22.16 4.91
C TYR A 640 9.57 -22.52 5.87
N ASP A 641 9.83 -23.53 6.70
CA ASP A 641 8.87 -24.09 7.66
C ASP A 641 9.16 -23.63 9.08
N LEU A 642 10.44 -23.56 9.45
CA LEU A 642 10.94 -23.04 10.73
C LEU A 642 12.11 -22.09 10.49
N MET A 643 12.19 -21.01 11.27
CA MET A 643 13.34 -20.11 11.29
C MET A 643 13.87 -19.97 12.71
N LEU A 644 15.14 -20.28 12.90
CA LEU A 644 15.85 -20.12 14.17
C LEU A 644 16.56 -18.77 14.17
N THR A 645 16.37 -18.00 15.24
CA THR A 645 17.10 -16.76 15.50
C THR A 645 17.77 -16.86 16.86
N GLU A 646 19.10 -16.85 16.86
CA GLU A 646 19.91 -16.78 18.07
C GLU A 646 19.62 -15.45 18.79
N ILE A 647 19.24 -15.50 20.07
CA ILE A 647 18.92 -14.30 20.86
C ILE A 647 19.91 -14.05 22.02
N ARG A 648 20.55 -15.12 22.49
CA ARG A 648 21.62 -15.17 23.51
C ARG A 648 22.62 -16.25 23.05
N GLU A 649 23.84 -16.29 23.59
CA GLU A 649 24.92 -17.20 23.12
C GLU A 649 24.52 -18.70 23.10
N ASP A 650 23.54 -19.07 23.93
CA ASP A 650 23.09 -20.46 24.11
C ASP A 650 21.61 -20.68 23.79
N GLU A 651 20.91 -19.72 23.16
CA GLU A 651 19.45 -19.82 22.97
C GLU A 651 18.96 -19.29 21.63
N TYR A 652 17.98 -20.00 21.07
CA TYR A 652 17.32 -19.67 19.83
C TYR A 652 15.82 -19.53 20.03
N ILE A 653 15.24 -18.47 19.46
CA ILE A 653 13.81 -18.44 19.20
C ILE A 653 13.55 -19.16 17.88
N ILE A 654 12.63 -20.12 17.91
CA ILE A 654 12.14 -20.81 16.73
C ILE A 654 10.77 -20.27 16.33
N VAL A 655 10.67 -19.78 15.09
CA VAL A 655 9.45 -19.19 14.54
C VAL A 655 8.90 -20.10 13.44
N PRO A 656 7.69 -20.67 13.59
CA PRO A 656 7.08 -21.47 12.55
C PRO A 656 6.41 -20.60 11.47
N ASN A 657 6.57 -21.00 10.21
CA ASN A 657 6.01 -20.31 9.04
C ASN A 657 5.14 -21.21 8.15
N SER A 658 5.00 -22.50 8.51
CA SER A 658 4.11 -23.45 7.84
C SER A 658 3.46 -24.41 8.86
N ASP A 659 2.46 -25.18 8.42
CA ASP A 659 1.89 -26.24 9.25
C ASP A 659 2.86 -27.40 9.49
N GLY A 660 3.78 -27.65 8.56
CA GLY A 660 4.89 -28.59 8.75
C GLY A 660 5.81 -28.16 9.89
N GLY A 661 6.16 -26.87 9.95
CA GLY A 661 6.94 -26.31 11.05
C GLY A 661 6.21 -26.40 12.39
N LYS A 662 4.92 -26.03 12.43
CA LYS A 662 4.10 -26.19 13.65
C LYS A 662 4.01 -27.64 14.11
N ARG A 663 3.98 -28.60 13.18
CA ARG A 663 3.95 -30.04 13.49
C ARG A 663 5.23 -30.48 14.18
N ILE A 664 6.40 -30.05 13.73
CA ILE A 664 7.70 -30.36 14.39
C ILE A 664 7.68 -29.89 15.84
N LEU A 665 7.20 -28.67 16.11
CA LEU A 665 7.11 -28.14 17.48
C LEU A 665 6.14 -28.91 18.38
N ARG A 666 5.14 -29.59 17.81
CA ARG A 666 4.19 -30.44 18.55
C ARG A 666 4.67 -31.87 18.75
N LEU A 667 5.58 -32.37 17.91
CA LEU A 667 6.09 -33.74 17.98
C LEU A 667 7.16 -33.89 19.06
N TYR A 668 7.92 -32.83 19.34
CA TYR A 668 9.01 -32.84 20.32
C TYR A 668 8.83 -31.74 21.40
N PRO A 669 7.64 -31.63 22.03
CA PRO A 669 7.32 -30.50 22.92
C PRO A 669 8.29 -30.36 24.11
N GLU A 670 8.89 -31.45 24.57
CA GLU A 670 9.85 -31.50 25.68
C GLU A 670 11.18 -30.79 25.39
N LEU A 671 11.53 -30.60 24.11
CA LEU A 671 12.76 -29.91 23.71
C LEU A 671 12.61 -28.39 23.67
N PHE A 672 11.38 -27.89 23.85
CA PHE A 672 10.99 -26.50 23.64
C PHE A 672 10.42 -25.88 24.91
N ALA A 673 10.80 -24.64 25.20
CA ALA A 673 10.20 -23.83 26.26
C ALA A 673 9.26 -22.75 25.70
N GLU A 674 8.31 -22.30 26.53
CA GLU A 674 7.47 -21.15 26.20
C GLU A 674 8.28 -19.85 26.25
N LEU A 675 7.91 -18.91 25.39
CA LEU A 675 8.57 -17.60 25.35
C LEU A 675 8.09 -16.71 26.50
N THR A 676 9.02 -16.01 27.14
CA THR A 676 8.76 -14.92 28.09
C THR A 676 8.73 -13.57 27.37
N SER A 677 8.28 -12.52 28.08
CA SER A 677 8.34 -11.15 27.56
C SER A 677 9.78 -10.67 27.34
N ASP A 678 10.72 -11.10 28.19
CA ASP A 678 12.15 -10.73 28.07
C ASP A 678 12.76 -11.34 26.80
N ASP A 679 12.43 -12.59 26.47
CA ASP A 679 12.91 -13.25 25.25
C ASP A 679 12.46 -12.49 23.99
N PHE A 680 11.24 -11.94 24.02
CA PHE A 680 10.73 -11.14 22.91
C PHE A 680 11.44 -9.78 22.80
N GLU A 681 11.70 -9.10 23.93
CA GLU A 681 12.49 -7.86 23.91
C GLU A 681 13.91 -8.10 23.39
N GLN A 682 14.54 -9.21 23.82
CA GLN A 682 15.86 -9.60 23.35
C GLN A 682 15.85 -9.93 21.85
N TYR A 683 14.82 -10.61 21.36
CA TYR A 683 14.63 -10.85 19.93
C TYR A 683 14.57 -9.55 19.12
N VAL A 684 13.81 -8.56 19.57
CA VAL A 684 13.72 -7.24 18.92
C VAL A 684 15.09 -6.57 18.89
N ARG A 685 15.83 -6.55 20.01
CA ARG A 685 17.20 -6.00 20.08
C ARG A 685 18.15 -6.69 19.11
N THR A 686 18.09 -8.02 19.03
CA THR A 686 18.91 -8.79 18.09
C THR A 686 18.63 -8.42 16.64
N LEU A 687 17.36 -8.19 16.28
CA LEU A 687 17.01 -7.75 14.93
C LEU A 687 17.52 -6.34 14.62
N GLU A 688 17.53 -5.43 15.59
CA GLU A 688 18.12 -4.10 15.45
C GLU A 688 19.64 -4.16 15.27
N LEU A 689 20.33 -4.98 16.08
CA LEU A 689 21.77 -5.22 15.94
C LEU A 689 22.11 -5.82 14.58
N LYS A 690 21.29 -6.77 14.10
CA LYS A 690 21.43 -7.32 12.74
C LYS A 690 21.38 -6.21 11.69
N LYS A 691 20.42 -5.29 11.76
CA LYS A 691 20.34 -4.16 10.80
C LYS A 691 21.62 -3.33 10.77
N ASN A 692 22.26 -3.12 11.93
CA ASN A 692 23.52 -2.37 12.00
C ASN A 692 24.73 -3.15 11.43
N ASN A 693 24.72 -4.49 11.54
CA ASN A 693 25.80 -5.35 11.06
C ASN A 693 25.79 -5.54 9.53
N PHE A 694 24.62 -5.43 8.91
CA PHE A 694 24.45 -5.60 7.47
C PHE A 694 24.40 -4.24 6.78
N LYS A 695 25.39 -3.95 5.94
CA LYS A 695 25.46 -2.69 5.19
C LYS A 695 24.97 -2.87 3.76
N LYS A 696 24.24 -1.88 3.25
CA LYS A 696 23.94 -1.76 1.82
C LYS A 696 25.21 -1.29 1.10
N GLU A 697 25.92 -2.22 0.48
CA GLU A 697 27.16 -1.96 -0.26
C GLU A 697 26.93 -1.55 -1.72
N ILE A 698 25.73 -1.83 -2.25
CA ILE A 698 25.31 -1.57 -3.63
C ILE A 698 23.87 -1.09 -3.58
N LEU A 699 23.55 -0.03 -4.31
CA LEU A 699 22.17 0.39 -4.54
C LEU A 699 21.66 -0.33 -5.79
N VAL A 700 20.49 -0.96 -5.68
CA VAL A 700 19.89 -1.74 -6.77
C VAL A 700 18.84 -0.94 -7.53
N GLU A 701 18.36 0.16 -6.95
CA GLU A 701 17.42 1.07 -7.59
C GLU A 701 18.05 1.72 -8.82
N GLY A 702 17.40 1.59 -9.98
CA GLY A 702 17.88 2.13 -11.26
C GLY A 702 18.91 1.26 -11.99
N LEU A 703 19.43 0.20 -11.35
CA LEU A 703 20.44 -0.69 -11.93
C LEU A 703 20.04 -1.32 -13.28
N PRO A 704 18.77 -1.71 -13.53
CA PRO A 704 18.38 -2.23 -14.84
C PRO A 704 18.62 -1.24 -15.97
N SER A 705 18.25 0.04 -15.78
CA SER A 705 18.44 1.10 -16.79
C SER A 705 19.92 1.38 -17.03
N GLU A 706 20.72 1.46 -15.97
CA GLU A 706 22.17 1.68 -16.09
C GLU A 706 22.87 0.53 -16.84
N LEU A 707 22.44 -0.70 -16.63
CA LEU A 707 22.94 -1.87 -17.35
C LEU A 707 22.58 -1.85 -18.84
N GLU A 708 21.43 -1.27 -19.21
CA GLU A 708 21.05 -1.05 -20.61
C GLU A 708 21.87 0.07 -21.25
N ASP A 709 22.05 1.18 -20.55
CA ASP A 709 22.87 2.30 -21.03
C ASP A 709 24.33 1.88 -21.23
N LYS A 710 24.84 0.98 -20.38
CA LYS A 710 26.19 0.43 -20.49
C LYS A 710 26.27 -0.85 -21.31
N TYR A 711 25.23 -1.21 -22.06
CA TYR A 711 25.20 -2.51 -22.77
C TYR A 711 26.40 -2.71 -23.69
N GLU A 712 26.79 -1.71 -24.49
CA GLU A 712 27.97 -1.75 -25.38
C GLU A 712 29.24 -1.12 -24.79
N SER A 713 29.28 -0.87 -23.48
CA SER A 713 30.43 -0.20 -22.84
C SER A 713 31.68 -1.09 -22.73
N ASP A 714 32.86 -0.48 -22.88
CA ASP A 714 34.17 -1.13 -22.68
C ASP A 714 34.43 -1.66 -21.27
N ILE A 715 33.59 -1.31 -20.31
CA ILE A 715 33.61 -1.89 -18.97
C ILE A 715 33.56 -3.42 -19.00
N TRP A 716 32.78 -4.00 -19.93
CA TRP A 716 32.68 -5.45 -20.07
C TRP A 716 34.01 -6.04 -20.51
N ASN A 717 34.75 -5.37 -21.40
CA ASN A 717 36.09 -5.78 -21.81
C ASN A 717 37.07 -5.76 -20.63
N LYS A 718 37.03 -4.71 -19.80
CA LYS A 718 37.88 -4.56 -18.61
C LYS A 718 37.79 -5.77 -17.68
N PHE A 719 36.58 -6.17 -17.28
CA PHE A 719 36.40 -7.27 -16.32
C PHE A 719 36.49 -8.65 -16.98
N THR A 720 36.20 -8.75 -18.28
CA THR A 720 36.29 -10.02 -19.02
C THR A 720 37.72 -10.52 -19.17
N LYS A 721 38.73 -9.63 -19.21
CA LYS A 721 40.15 -10.01 -19.36
C LYS A 721 40.60 -11.08 -18.35
N ASN A 722 40.10 -11.00 -17.11
CA ASN A 722 40.46 -11.94 -16.06
C ASN A 722 39.56 -13.18 -16.04
N CYS A 723 38.41 -13.16 -16.71
CA CYS A 723 37.46 -14.26 -16.70
C CYS A 723 37.97 -15.44 -17.53
N ILE A 724 38.08 -16.62 -16.89
CA ILE A 724 38.50 -17.86 -17.54
C ILE A 724 37.34 -18.73 -18.05
N PHE A 725 36.09 -18.23 -18.03
CA PHE A 725 34.91 -18.92 -18.57
C PHE A 725 34.60 -20.31 -17.97
N CYS A 726 35.13 -20.62 -16.78
CA CYS A 726 34.93 -21.91 -16.11
C CYS A 726 33.47 -22.24 -15.76
N GLY A 727 32.57 -21.26 -15.72
CA GLY A 727 31.16 -21.47 -15.38
C GLY A 727 30.88 -21.63 -13.88
N SER A 728 31.89 -21.62 -13.00
CA SER A 728 31.71 -21.82 -11.55
C SER A 728 30.67 -20.90 -10.93
N CYS A 729 30.58 -19.65 -11.40
CA CYS A 729 29.59 -18.70 -10.92
C CYS A 729 28.13 -19.14 -11.16
N THR A 730 27.86 -19.93 -12.19
CA THR A 730 26.54 -20.51 -12.47
C THR A 730 26.23 -21.63 -11.47
N PHE A 731 27.20 -22.49 -11.19
CA PHE A 731 27.01 -23.66 -10.32
C PHE A 731 26.86 -23.29 -8.84
N VAL A 732 27.64 -22.32 -8.35
CA VAL A 732 27.56 -21.85 -6.96
C VAL A 732 26.45 -20.82 -6.72
N CYS A 733 25.77 -20.33 -7.78
CA CYS A 733 24.70 -19.34 -7.62
C CYS A 733 23.37 -20.01 -7.30
N PRO A 734 22.66 -19.59 -6.22
CA PRO A 734 21.41 -20.23 -5.81
C PRO A 734 20.22 -19.94 -6.73
N THR A 735 20.33 -18.99 -7.66
CA THR A 735 19.25 -18.58 -8.58
C THR A 735 19.53 -18.93 -10.04
N CYS A 736 20.67 -19.56 -10.33
CA CYS A 736 20.98 -20.00 -11.70
C CYS A 736 20.39 -21.40 -11.95
N TYR A 737 19.70 -21.53 -13.08
CA TYR A 737 18.93 -22.72 -13.49
C TYR A 737 19.27 -23.18 -14.92
N CYS A 738 20.45 -22.82 -15.43
CA CYS A 738 20.86 -23.24 -16.78
C CYS A 738 21.17 -24.74 -16.81
N PHE A 739 20.57 -25.45 -17.76
CA PHE A 739 20.80 -26.86 -18.00
C PHE A 739 20.74 -27.18 -19.49
N ASN A 740 21.28 -28.34 -19.85
CA ASN A 740 21.21 -28.91 -21.18
C ASN A 740 20.59 -30.31 -21.11
N VAL A 741 19.98 -30.76 -22.20
CA VAL A 741 19.36 -32.08 -22.31
C VAL A 741 20.13 -32.89 -23.34
N LYS A 742 20.60 -34.08 -22.93
CA LYS A 742 21.42 -34.96 -23.77
C LYS A 742 20.89 -36.38 -23.70
N ASP A 743 20.99 -37.09 -24.82
CA ASP A 743 20.67 -38.52 -24.89
C ASP A 743 21.96 -39.33 -24.81
N ASN A 744 22.08 -40.15 -23.76
CA ASN A 744 23.12 -41.16 -23.65
C ASN A 744 22.58 -42.47 -24.20
N ILE A 745 22.92 -42.75 -25.46
CA ILE A 745 22.50 -43.96 -26.18
C ILE A 745 23.44 -45.11 -25.79
N SER A 746 22.85 -46.26 -25.45
CA SER A 746 23.57 -47.50 -25.19
C SER A 746 24.30 -47.98 -26.45
N ILE A 747 25.35 -48.79 -26.28
CA ILE A 747 26.14 -49.33 -27.41
C ILE A 747 25.26 -50.16 -28.38
N ASP A 748 24.17 -50.74 -27.89
CA ASP A 748 23.20 -51.49 -28.69
C ASP A 748 22.38 -50.63 -29.66
N LEU A 749 22.46 -49.29 -29.57
CA LEU A 749 21.73 -48.29 -30.36
C LEU A 749 20.20 -48.39 -30.31
N ILE A 750 19.67 -49.26 -29.45
CA ILE A 750 18.24 -49.51 -29.30
C ILE A 750 17.73 -49.07 -27.93
N SER A 751 18.62 -48.86 -26.96
CA SER A 751 18.28 -48.33 -25.65
C SER A 751 19.08 -47.08 -25.30
N GLY A 752 18.59 -46.30 -24.34
CA GLY A 752 19.30 -45.13 -23.85
C GLY A 752 18.59 -44.40 -22.72
N VAL A 753 19.25 -43.36 -22.23
CA VAL A 753 18.76 -42.49 -21.16
C VAL A 753 18.83 -41.04 -21.59
N ARG A 754 17.71 -40.32 -21.46
CA ARG A 754 17.70 -38.86 -21.59
C ARG A 754 18.02 -38.21 -20.25
N LEU A 755 19.07 -37.39 -20.25
CA LEU A 755 19.59 -36.72 -19.07
C LEU A 755 19.41 -35.20 -19.20
N ARG A 756 19.08 -34.56 -18.09
CA ARG A 756 19.26 -33.12 -17.87
C ARG A 756 20.52 -32.92 -17.03
N GLU A 757 21.46 -32.12 -17.52
CA GLU A 757 22.70 -31.77 -16.82
C GLU A 757 22.82 -30.27 -16.64
N TRP A 758 23.32 -29.80 -15.50
CA TRP A 758 23.68 -28.37 -15.33
C TRP A 758 24.62 -27.92 -16.43
N ASP A 759 24.35 -26.74 -16.97
CA ASP A 759 25.16 -26.11 -17.99
C ASP A 759 25.37 -24.64 -17.62
N SER A 760 26.16 -23.92 -18.40
CA SER A 760 26.52 -22.54 -18.11
C SER A 760 26.34 -21.65 -19.33
N CYS A 761 25.71 -20.49 -19.12
CA CYS A 761 25.61 -19.45 -20.14
C CYS A 761 26.96 -18.85 -20.57
N TYR A 762 28.05 -19.23 -19.89
CA TYR A 762 29.42 -18.90 -20.26
C TYR A 762 30.05 -19.86 -21.28
N TYR A 763 29.51 -21.08 -21.44
CA TYR A 763 30.08 -22.03 -22.38
C TYR A 763 29.65 -21.69 -23.81
N PRO A 764 30.58 -21.69 -24.79
CA PRO A 764 30.25 -21.43 -26.19
C PRO A 764 29.15 -22.34 -26.72
N GLU A 765 29.19 -23.61 -26.34
CA GLU A 765 28.27 -24.67 -26.75
C GLU A 765 26.83 -24.36 -26.33
N PHE A 766 26.64 -23.68 -25.19
CA PHE A 766 25.32 -23.27 -24.70
C PHE A 766 24.70 -22.12 -25.52
N ALA A 767 25.51 -21.39 -26.29
CA ALA A 767 25.05 -20.29 -27.15
C ALA A 767 25.01 -20.67 -28.64
N LYS A 768 25.36 -21.91 -29.00
CA LYS A 768 25.26 -22.40 -30.38
C LYS A 768 23.83 -22.85 -30.68
N VAL A 769 23.30 -22.46 -31.84
CA VAL A 769 22.02 -22.96 -32.37
C VAL A 769 22.23 -23.86 -33.58
N ALA A 770 21.15 -24.44 -34.11
CA ALA A 770 21.20 -25.26 -35.33
C ALA A 770 21.88 -24.50 -36.47
N GLY A 771 22.86 -25.13 -37.12
CA GLY A 771 23.72 -24.50 -38.13
C GLY A 771 25.05 -23.95 -37.59
N GLY A 772 25.35 -24.12 -36.30
CA GLY A 772 26.62 -23.73 -35.69
C GLY A 772 26.76 -22.23 -35.41
N HIS A 773 25.73 -21.44 -35.71
CA HIS A 773 25.70 -20.03 -35.38
C HIS A 773 25.72 -19.84 -33.87
N ASP A 774 26.61 -18.97 -33.40
CA ASP A 774 26.78 -18.60 -32.01
C ASP A 774 26.36 -17.13 -31.87
N TYR A 775 25.22 -16.89 -31.23
CA TYR A 775 24.65 -15.54 -31.09
C TYR A 775 25.34 -14.73 -29.98
N ARG A 776 26.34 -15.30 -29.29
CA ARG A 776 27.17 -14.58 -28.30
C ARG A 776 28.65 -14.91 -28.52
N PRO A 777 29.26 -14.71 -29.69
CA PRO A 777 30.55 -15.31 -30.05
C PRO A 777 31.71 -14.81 -29.16
N GLU A 778 31.69 -13.54 -28.78
CA GLU A 778 32.75 -12.96 -27.97
C GLU A 778 32.63 -13.27 -26.46
N LYS A 779 33.80 -13.32 -25.81
CA LYS A 779 33.93 -13.45 -24.35
C LYS A 779 33.13 -12.38 -23.59
N LYS A 780 33.19 -11.12 -24.05
CA LYS A 780 32.49 -9.99 -23.42
C LYS A 780 30.97 -10.15 -23.45
N HIS A 781 30.41 -10.70 -24.54
CA HIS A 781 28.96 -10.89 -24.70
C HIS A 781 28.41 -11.86 -23.65
N ARG A 782 29.11 -12.97 -23.40
CA ARG A 782 28.71 -13.95 -22.38
C ARG A 782 28.88 -13.41 -20.97
N PHE A 783 29.98 -12.71 -20.72
CA PHE A 783 30.21 -12.08 -19.42
C PHE A 783 29.11 -11.06 -19.09
N ARG A 784 28.80 -10.16 -20.04
CA ARG A 784 27.69 -9.20 -19.94
C ARG A 784 26.35 -9.90 -19.72
N TYR A 785 26.07 -10.95 -20.50
CA TYR A 785 24.79 -11.67 -20.45
C TYR A 785 24.45 -12.16 -19.04
N ARG A 786 25.44 -12.60 -18.23
CA ARG A 786 25.21 -12.96 -16.83
C ARG A 786 24.53 -11.84 -16.03
N TYR A 787 24.99 -10.60 -16.19
CA TYR A 787 24.47 -9.45 -15.47
C TYR A 787 23.11 -9.04 -16.01
N ILE A 788 22.97 -8.98 -17.34
CA ILE A 788 21.70 -8.66 -18.00
C ILE A 788 20.62 -9.69 -17.63
N HIS A 789 20.91 -10.99 -17.72
CA HIS A 789 19.94 -12.03 -17.37
C HIS A 789 19.51 -11.95 -15.89
N LYS A 790 20.46 -11.65 -14.99
CA LYS A 790 20.22 -11.63 -13.55
C LYS A 790 19.55 -10.35 -13.04
N TYR A 791 19.90 -9.18 -13.57
CA TYR A 791 19.43 -7.88 -13.07
C TYR A 791 18.41 -7.21 -14.00
N ILE A 792 18.20 -7.74 -15.21
CA ILE A 792 17.16 -7.26 -16.13
C ILE A 792 16.19 -8.39 -16.45
N GLY A 793 16.69 -9.53 -16.93
CA GLY A 793 15.86 -10.63 -17.42
C GLY A 793 14.91 -11.20 -16.36
N ILE A 794 15.46 -11.65 -15.22
CA ILE A 794 14.65 -12.21 -14.12
C ILE A 794 13.70 -11.14 -13.53
N PRO A 795 14.15 -9.91 -13.17
CA PRO A 795 13.26 -8.87 -12.69
C PRO A 795 12.14 -8.49 -13.65
N ARG A 796 12.42 -8.36 -14.96
CA ARG A 796 11.38 -8.03 -15.95
C ARG A 796 10.35 -9.14 -16.12
N ARG A 797 10.78 -10.40 -16.09
CA ARG A 797 9.90 -11.53 -16.35
C ARG A 797 9.06 -11.90 -15.13
N TYR A 798 9.67 -11.90 -13.94
CA TYR A 798 9.07 -12.47 -12.74
C TYR A 798 8.82 -11.43 -11.62
N ASN A 799 9.18 -10.15 -11.85
CA ASN A 799 9.05 -9.08 -10.86
C ASN A 799 9.77 -9.39 -9.52
N ILE A 800 10.89 -10.11 -9.60
CA ILE A 800 11.75 -10.49 -8.46
C ILE A 800 13.23 -10.27 -8.80
N GLU A 801 14.04 -9.96 -7.80
CA GLU A 801 15.48 -9.78 -7.97
C GLU A 801 16.16 -11.10 -8.35
N GLY A 802 16.95 -11.13 -9.42
CA GLY A 802 17.65 -12.35 -9.83
C GLY A 802 18.90 -12.65 -9.01
N CYS A 803 19.36 -11.74 -8.13
CA CYS A 803 20.52 -11.91 -7.27
C CYS A 803 20.11 -11.84 -5.79
N VAL A 804 20.69 -12.72 -4.96
CA VAL A 804 20.46 -12.76 -3.50
C VAL A 804 21.68 -12.31 -2.70
N GLY A 805 22.66 -11.68 -3.35
CA GLY A 805 23.84 -11.11 -2.70
C GLY A 805 24.67 -12.08 -1.82
N CYS A 806 24.55 -13.40 -1.99
CA CYS A 806 25.20 -14.39 -1.12
C CYS A 806 26.74 -14.41 -1.22
N GLY A 807 27.34 -13.72 -2.20
CA GLY A 807 28.80 -13.62 -2.34
C GLY A 807 29.53 -14.88 -2.83
N ARG A 808 28.87 -16.04 -2.96
CA ARG A 808 29.51 -17.30 -3.40
C ARG A 808 30.25 -17.18 -4.72
N CYS A 809 29.69 -16.43 -5.66
CA CYS A 809 30.29 -16.23 -6.98
C CYS A 809 31.52 -15.31 -6.96
N ILE A 810 31.79 -14.62 -5.85
CA ILE A 810 33.03 -13.91 -5.57
C ILE A 810 34.02 -14.87 -4.90
N THR A 811 33.57 -15.52 -3.81
CA THR A 811 34.39 -16.41 -2.97
C THR A 811 34.98 -17.59 -3.74
N TYR A 812 34.17 -18.23 -4.60
CA TYR A 812 34.59 -19.39 -5.38
C TYR A 812 34.96 -19.05 -6.82
N CYS A 813 35.22 -17.77 -7.11
CA CYS A 813 35.71 -17.38 -8.43
C CYS A 813 37.22 -17.66 -8.54
N PRO A 814 37.69 -18.57 -9.42
CA PRO A 814 39.12 -18.79 -9.59
C PRO A 814 39.85 -17.55 -10.14
N ALA A 815 39.13 -16.70 -10.86
CA ALA A 815 39.62 -15.44 -11.41
C ALA A 815 39.46 -14.24 -10.44
N LYS A 816 38.97 -14.46 -9.20
CA LYS A 816 38.74 -13.42 -8.19
C LYS A 816 37.91 -12.23 -8.68
N ILE A 817 36.92 -12.48 -9.54
CA ILE A 817 36.02 -11.44 -10.04
C ILE A 817 35.03 -11.05 -8.94
N ASP A 818 35.08 -9.79 -8.52
CA ASP A 818 34.11 -9.23 -7.59
C ASP A 818 32.92 -8.62 -8.33
N VAL A 819 31.76 -9.27 -8.22
CA VAL A 819 30.49 -8.77 -8.79
C VAL A 819 30.13 -7.37 -8.27
N LYS A 820 30.52 -7.02 -7.03
CA LYS A 820 30.26 -5.71 -6.45
C LYS A 820 31.01 -4.62 -7.21
N GLN A 821 32.28 -4.86 -7.55
CA GLN A 821 33.08 -3.93 -8.34
C GLN A 821 32.56 -3.77 -9.77
N VAL A 822 32.08 -4.86 -10.38
CA VAL A 822 31.47 -4.78 -11.72
C VAL A 822 30.23 -3.91 -11.70
N LEU A 823 29.34 -4.12 -10.72
CA LEU A 823 28.12 -3.32 -10.58
C LEU A 823 28.45 -1.85 -10.30
N LYS A 824 29.33 -1.55 -9.35
CA LYS A 824 29.78 -0.17 -9.06
C LYS A 824 30.34 0.53 -10.30
N ALA A 825 31.18 -0.15 -11.06
CA ALA A 825 31.76 0.41 -12.27
C ALA A 825 30.70 0.64 -13.36
N VAL A 826 29.64 -0.17 -13.46
CA VAL A 826 28.51 0.09 -14.38
C VAL A 826 27.83 1.41 -14.02
N ARG A 827 27.71 1.73 -12.72
CA ARG A 827 27.16 3.00 -12.24
C ARG A 827 28.12 4.18 -12.33
N GLY A 828 29.37 3.95 -12.75
CA GLY A 828 30.42 4.97 -12.74
C GLY A 828 30.99 5.27 -11.36
N GLU A 829 30.72 4.43 -10.35
CA GLU A 829 31.32 4.52 -9.03
C GLU A 829 32.75 3.96 -9.07
N SER A 830 33.71 4.70 -8.49
CA SER A 830 35.14 4.36 -8.46
C SER A 830 35.49 3.29 -7.43
#